data_AF-A0A089LWJ6-F1
#
_entry.id   AF-A0A089LWJ6-F1
#
_cell.length_a   1.000
_cell.length_b   1.000
_cell.length_c   1.000
_cell.angle_alpha   90.00
_cell.angle_beta   90.00
_cell.angle_gamma   90.00
#
_symmetry.space_group_name_H-M   'P 1'
#
loop_
_entity.id
_entity.type
_entity.pdbx_description
1 polymer ?
#
loop_
_entity_poly.entity_id
_entity_poly.type
_entity_poly.pdbx_seq_one_letter_code
_entity_poly.pdbx_strand_id
1 'polypeptide(L)'
;MSKEDIAIIGLDLSMPGCRNQEEVWRFLSAGRVSKGRFPGRRLKQSGLSGDGELYMEGSYFPAIDEFDHKFYHIAQKSAEYMDPNQRLTLLSATRALNDSGCLEAIRGTRTSVYGSVNTNQQYQYQLQLQALGLTPDLLDLLNSTMASRINYIFDLKGPAVMTDTGSSSSLVSVIQAADELRRGITDYAVIVSSNLYIKPGEKVDKLINILATDAATKAFDERSTGTFMGEGVCAVILKRRGEAERDGNYIYGLIKGYAMNNDGRTVNMSAPNPLARESLIEEAWSPFAEQLDRLAFIESRGRETGAGDSVEIESLPRFFLEHGVNRQAVALVDSKSNFGHLDVASGLFSLIKSVMSLERGVLLPHPDFRIPDSEGDFKPSVFYSPVKNSQLRPCSLAGVSSYGMTGTNAHVILEGYENAGKRIAEPLEMQLRSYWFPLDRNSFAVSNPLQRLETEHTLCVQFPLILQQCWEIREHVFGGSHLMVSTAIFEMLAQGLQATGYGLEAFNIRNLHILAPLSSGEEALKVNLVIDKLTLRGTVSYSAAGEYRNWLQLELVPKALQAEGATPAGLDQDTGLEEFEELEEFEVLEELEVTSQVGDLEGTSLQIPGRWKTVDRLWVSAERDRALVKLKAPSGYEREFDLYSFYPSLLDPAFNALNKLAEPGEILFPWLWSEIDFGTGALIGSEFYSDLRIREKTSDNKGNIILTLDIILYDSLGRAVISVRNYKVKNALITPGGEPRGDYFKQEHYVETVFKGPGEPQLTQLIMQGSL
;
A
#
# COMPACT_ATOMS: atom_id res chain seq x y z
N MET A 1 -22.30 -16.84 42.49
CA MET A 1 -21.59 -16.71 41.20
C MET A 1 -20.77 -17.97 40.97
N SER A 2 -20.74 -18.50 39.74
CA SER A 2 -20.01 -19.74 39.41
C SER A 2 -18.54 -19.44 39.16
N LYS A 3 -17.62 -20.33 39.58
CA LYS A 3 -16.20 -20.23 39.22
C LYS A 3 -15.96 -20.48 37.71
N GLU A 4 -16.96 -21.02 37.01
CA GLU A 4 -16.96 -21.36 35.59
C GLU A 4 -17.35 -20.19 34.66
N ASP A 5 -17.66 -19.01 35.23
CA ASP A 5 -17.85 -17.79 34.43
C ASP A 5 -16.54 -17.45 33.68
N ILE A 6 -16.64 -16.82 32.51
CA ILE A 6 -15.47 -16.42 31.73
C ILE A 6 -15.21 -14.93 31.94
N ALA A 7 -14.01 -14.58 32.39
CA ALA A 7 -13.58 -13.21 32.61
C ALA A 7 -12.97 -12.62 31.33
N ILE A 8 -13.34 -11.38 31.03
CA ILE A 8 -12.64 -10.54 30.05
C ILE A 8 -11.53 -9.81 30.82
N ILE A 9 -10.28 -10.19 30.58
CA ILE A 9 -9.13 -9.73 31.37
C ILE A 9 -8.26 -8.69 30.68
N GLY A 10 -8.38 -8.55 29.36
CA GLY A 10 -7.68 -7.54 28.59
C GLY A 10 -8.43 -7.24 27.31
N LEU A 11 -8.30 -6.00 26.83
CA LEU A 11 -8.90 -5.58 25.57
C LEU A 11 -8.06 -4.54 24.86
N ASP A 12 -8.20 -4.45 23.54
CA ASP A 12 -7.72 -3.36 22.72
C ASP A 12 -8.71 -3.10 21.60
N LEU A 13 -8.83 -1.85 21.20
CA LEU A 13 -9.58 -1.47 20.02
C LEU A 13 -9.06 -0.18 19.43
N SER A 14 -9.00 -0.16 18.11
CA SER A 14 -8.73 1.02 17.31
C SER A 14 -9.91 1.24 16.38
N MET A 15 -10.36 2.50 16.30
CA MET A 15 -11.42 2.95 15.41
C MET A 15 -10.94 4.17 14.63
N PRO A 16 -11.55 4.50 13.48
CA PRO A 16 -11.24 5.74 12.77
C PRO A 16 -11.33 6.97 13.69
N GLY A 17 -10.21 7.68 13.83
CA GLY A 17 -10.07 8.84 14.72
C GLY A 17 -9.84 8.51 16.20
N CYS A 18 -9.77 7.24 16.61
CA CYS A 18 -9.53 6.81 18.00
C CYS A 18 -8.51 5.65 18.04
N ARG A 19 -7.35 5.86 18.67
CA ARG A 19 -6.23 4.91 18.65
C ARG A 19 -6.21 3.90 19.79
N ASN A 20 -7.08 4.07 20.78
CA ASN A 20 -7.14 3.25 21.99
C ASN A 20 -8.53 3.31 22.65
N GLN A 21 -8.76 2.44 23.64
CA GLN A 21 -10.02 2.34 24.36
C GLN A 21 -10.49 3.63 25.03
N GLU A 22 -9.58 4.48 25.54
CA GLU A 22 -9.97 5.73 26.22
C GLU A 22 -10.47 6.79 25.24
N GLU A 23 -9.83 6.89 24.07
CA GLU A 23 -10.29 7.75 22.99
C GLU A 23 -11.64 7.29 22.46
N VAL A 24 -11.81 5.97 22.24
CA VAL A 24 -13.10 5.40 21.83
C VAL A 24 -14.18 5.68 22.88
N TRP A 25 -13.88 5.47 24.17
CA TRP A 25 -14.83 5.76 25.25
C TRP A 25 -15.29 7.21 25.25
N ARG A 26 -14.36 8.17 25.13
CA ARG A 26 -14.68 9.60 25.07
C ARG A 26 -15.51 9.93 23.82
N PHE A 27 -15.20 9.32 22.69
CA PHE A 27 -15.92 9.51 21.44
C PHE A 27 -17.39 9.04 21.56
N LEU A 28 -17.59 7.83 22.08
CA LEU A 28 -18.92 7.25 22.29
C LEU A 28 -19.71 8.01 23.36
N SER A 29 -19.08 8.36 24.48
CA SER A 29 -19.71 9.13 25.57
C SER A 29 -20.19 10.51 25.12
N ALA A 30 -19.55 11.08 24.10
CA ALA A 30 -19.93 12.35 23.48
C ALA A 30 -20.99 12.20 22.39
N GLY A 31 -21.49 10.98 22.12
CA GLY A 31 -22.50 10.73 21.08
C GLY A 31 -22.03 11.09 19.67
N ARG A 32 -20.73 10.95 19.39
CA ARG A 32 -20.15 11.31 18.09
C ARG A 32 -20.33 10.21 17.05
N VAL A 33 -20.31 10.60 15.78
CA VAL A 33 -20.40 9.70 14.62
C VAL A 33 -19.17 9.92 13.74
N SER A 34 -18.47 8.83 13.41
CA SER A 34 -17.32 8.82 12.52
C SER A 34 -17.79 8.58 11.09
N LYS A 35 -17.61 9.58 10.24
CA LYS A 35 -18.03 9.55 8.85
C LYS A 35 -17.16 10.49 8.01
N GLY A 36 -16.73 10.04 6.83
CA GLY A 36 -16.00 10.86 5.87
C GLY A 36 -15.73 10.17 4.54
N ARG A 37 -15.03 10.88 3.65
CA ARG A 37 -14.56 10.35 2.37
C ARG A 37 -13.43 9.33 2.60
N PHE A 38 -13.21 8.44 1.63
CA PHE A 38 -12.06 7.54 1.66
C PHE A 38 -10.75 8.37 1.64
N PRO A 39 -9.74 8.05 2.49
CA PRO A 39 -8.57 8.91 2.65
C PRO A 39 -7.74 9.04 1.37
N GLY A 40 -7.35 10.26 1.00
CA GLY A 40 -6.60 10.53 -0.23
C GLY A 40 -5.24 9.81 -0.31
N ARG A 41 -4.56 9.62 0.82
CA ARG A 41 -3.33 8.79 0.89
C ARG A 41 -3.63 7.35 0.49
N ARG A 42 -4.75 6.80 0.94
CA ARG A 42 -5.15 5.43 0.65
C ARG A 42 -5.66 5.26 -0.78
N LEU A 43 -6.32 6.27 -1.37
CA LEU A 43 -6.64 6.26 -2.80
C LEU A 43 -5.39 6.02 -3.65
N LYS A 44 -4.32 6.79 -3.39
CA LYS A 44 -3.02 6.60 -4.04
C LYS A 44 -2.44 5.21 -3.79
N GLN A 45 -2.47 4.76 -2.54
CA GLN A 45 -1.97 3.44 -2.16
C GLN A 45 -2.67 2.30 -2.88
N SER A 46 -3.97 2.43 -3.14
CA SER A 46 -4.81 1.41 -3.78
C SER A 46 -4.83 1.48 -5.30
N GLY A 47 -4.05 2.39 -5.90
CA GLY A 47 -3.99 2.61 -7.35
C GLY A 47 -5.24 3.26 -7.93
N LEU A 48 -6.04 3.95 -7.11
CA LEU A 48 -7.26 4.63 -7.52
C LEU A 48 -6.95 6.10 -7.86
N SER A 49 -7.55 6.60 -8.94
CA SER A 49 -7.42 7.99 -9.39
C SER A 49 -8.66 8.83 -9.02
N GLY A 50 -8.52 10.16 -9.06
CA GLY A 50 -9.60 11.10 -8.74
C GLY A 50 -9.54 11.69 -7.33
N ASP A 51 -10.54 12.51 -7.01
CA ASP A 51 -10.68 13.25 -5.73
C ASP A 51 -11.48 12.48 -4.66
N GLY A 52 -11.87 11.25 -4.98
CA GLY A 52 -12.62 10.35 -4.13
C GLY A 52 -14.14 10.52 -4.16
N GLU A 53 -14.69 11.43 -4.98
CA GLU A 53 -16.14 11.71 -5.00
C GLU A 53 -16.99 10.56 -5.53
N LEU A 54 -16.41 9.70 -6.36
CA LEU A 54 -17.07 8.52 -6.92
C LEU A 54 -17.26 7.40 -5.88
N TYR A 55 -16.52 7.45 -4.77
CA TYR A 55 -16.53 6.41 -3.75
C TYR A 55 -17.49 6.70 -2.60
N MET A 56 -17.97 5.64 -1.97
CA MET A 56 -18.88 5.75 -0.85
C MET A 56 -18.21 6.34 0.39
N GLU A 57 -18.93 7.20 1.10
CA GLU A 57 -18.53 7.71 2.41
C GLU A 57 -18.62 6.59 3.45
N GLY A 58 -17.72 6.64 4.43
CA GLY A 58 -17.52 5.58 5.40
C GLY A 58 -16.80 6.08 6.65
N SER A 59 -16.64 5.21 7.63
CA SER A 59 -15.71 5.40 8.74
C SER A 59 -14.40 4.70 8.37
N TYR A 60 -13.38 5.47 7.97
CA TYR A 60 -12.11 4.92 7.46
C TYR A 60 -10.91 5.38 8.27
N PHE A 61 -9.98 4.47 8.56
CA PHE A 61 -8.67 4.79 9.08
C PHE A 61 -7.88 5.65 8.09
N PRO A 62 -7.22 6.73 8.55
CA PRO A 62 -6.39 7.56 7.69
C PRO A 62 -5.17 6.81 7.13
N ALA A 63 -4.70 5.79 7.86
CA ALA A 63 -3.56 4.94 7.53
C ALA A 63 -3.83 3.52 8.02
N ILE A 64 -3.42 2.52 7.23
CA ILE A 64 -3.53 1.08 7.58
C ILE A 64 -2.18 0.35 7.45
N ASP A 65 -1.11 1.12 7.28
CA ASP A 65 0.22 0.62 6.93
C ASP A 65 1.24 0.82 8.05
N GLU A 66 0.83 1.29 9.22
CA GLU A 66 1.71 1.47 10.37
C GLU A 66 1.97 0.15 11.10
N PHE A 67 3.24 -0.20 11.29
CA PHE A 67 3.66 -1.43 11.97
C PHE A 67 5.06 -1.29 12.57
N ASP A 68 5.46 -2.17 13.49
CA ASP A 68 6.83 -2.24 14.01
C ASP A 68 7.42 -3.63 13.79
N HIS A 69 8.02 -3.84 12.62
CA HIS A 69 8.60 -5.13 12.28
C HIS A 69 9.79 -5.53 13.18
N LYS A 70 10.49 -4.56 13.79
CA LYS A 70 11.65 -4.85 14.64
C LYS A 70 11.21 -5.41 15.98
N PHE A 71 10.16 -4.84 16.57
CA PHE A 71 9.54 -5.34 17.79
C PHE A 71 9.12 -6.81 17.66
N TYR A 72 8.60 -7.20 16.49
CA TYR A 72 8.16 -8.58 16.21
C TYR A 72 9.23 -9.49 15.60
N HIS A 73 10.45 -9.01 15.41
CA HIS A 73 11.52 -9.74 14.70
C HIS A 73 11.08 -10.26 13.30
N ILE A 74 10.27 -9.47 12.60
CA ILE A 74 9.82 -9.75 11.23
C ILE A 74 10.75 -9.04 10.25
N ALA A 75 11.16 -9.72 9.19
CA ALA A 75 11.97 -9.12 8.13
C ALA A 75 11.24 -7.92 7.52
N GLN A 76 11.97 -6.82 7.26
CA GLN A 76 11.38 -5.59 6.71
C GLN A 76 10.62 -5.88 5.41
N LYS A 77 11.23 -6.66 4.50
CA LYS A 77 10.61 -7.05 3.24
C LYS A 77 9.26 -7.74 3.45
N SER A 78 9.16 -8.68 4.40
CA SER A 78 7.87 -9.29 4.73
C SER A 78 6.87 -8.26 5.24
N ALA A 79 7.27 -7.35 6.13
CA ALA A 79 6.38 -6.31 6.65
C ALA A 79 5.82 -5.38 5.56
N GLU A 80 6.59 -5.10 4.49
CA GLU A 80 6.16 -4.29 3.34
C GLU A 80 5.03 -4.97 2.54
N TYR A 81 5.04 -6.29 2.45
CA TYR A 81 4.04 -7.06 1.71
C TYR A 81 2.92 -7.64 2.58
N MET A 82 3.13 -7.79 3.88
CA MET A 82 2.16 -8.33 4.82
C MET A 82 0.81 -7.62 4.70
N ASP A 83 -0.26 -8.42 4.59
CA ASP A 83 -1.63 -7.92 4.63
C ASP A 83 -1.82 -6.99 5.84
N PRO A 84 -2.34 -5.76 5.65
CA PRO A 84 -2.66 -4.83 6.73
C PRO A 84 -3.47 -5.43 7.89
N ASN A 85 -4.39 -6.34 7.60
CA ASN A 85 -5.17 -7.06 8.61
C ASN A 85 -4.27 -7.88 9.53
N GLN A 86 -3.26 -8.58 9.00
CA GLN A 86 -2.30 -9.34 9.82
C GLN A 86 -1.49 -8.43 10.74
N ARG A 87 -1.02 -7.29 10.21
CA ARG A 87 -0.21 -6.33 10.98
C ARG A 87 -1.01 -5.69 12.10
N LEU A 88 -2.20 -5.19 11.78
CA LEU A 88 -3.03 -4.48 12.75
C LEU A 88 -3.66 -5.42 13.79
N THR A 89 -4.05 -6.64 13.43
CA THR A 89 -4.51 -7.62 14.44
C THR A 89 -3.40 -8.11 15.34
N LEU A 90 -2.17 -8.27 14.84
CA LEU A 90 -1.01 -8.59 15.68
C LEU A 90 -0.70 -7.46 16.67
N LEU A 91 -0.74 -6.19 16.22
CA LEU A 91 -0.63 -5.02 17.10
C LEU A 91 -1.72 -5.00 18.17
N SER A 92 -2.98 -5.22 17.77
CA SER A 92 -4.11 -5.19 18.70
C SER A 92 -4.06 -6.34 19.71
N ALA A 93 -3.70 -7.55 19.28
CA ALA A 93 -3.46 -8.69 20.18
C ALA A 93 -2.37 -8.39 21.21
N THR A 94 -1.26 -7.80 20.77
CA THR A 94 -0.15 -7.41 21.64
C THR A 94 -0.59 -6.42 22.70
N ARG A 95 -1.37 -5.41 22.30
CA ARG A 95 -1.91 -4.39 23.21
C ARG A 95 -2.92 -4.99 24.20
N ALA A 96 -3.82 -5.86 23.76
CA ALA A 96 -4.77 -6.53 24.64
C ALA A 96 -4.08 -7.50 25.62
N LEU A 97 -3.04 -8.20 25.18
CA LEU A 97 -2.21 -9.05 26.04
C LEU A 97 -1.45 -8.22 27.08
N ASN A 98 -0.88 -7.08 26.67
CA ASN A 98 -0.26 -6.13 27.58
C ASN A 98 -1.26 -5.55 28.58
N ASP A 99 -2.45 -5.18 28.10
CA ASP A 99 -3.55 -4.68 28.93
C ASP A 99 -3.99 -5.69 30.01
N SER A 100 -3.98 -6.98 29.66
CA SER A 100 -4.30 -8.07 30.61
C SER A 100 -3.21 -8.33 31.66
N GLY A 101 -2.02 -7.75 31.50
CA GLY A 101 -0.83 -8.08 32.28
C GLY A 101 -0.23 -9.47 31.97
N CYS A 102 -0.67 -10.12 30.89
CA CYS A 102 -0.26 -11.49 30.55
C CYS A 102 0.71 -11.60 29.37
N LEU A 103 1.19 -10.49 28.79
CA LEU A 103 2.01 -10.49 27.56
C LEU A 103 3.18 -11.47 27.61
N GLU A 104 3.94 -11.49 28.70
CA GLU A 104 5.03 -12.46 28.87
C GLU A 104 4.57 -13.79 29.49
N ALA A 105 3.62 -13.75 30.43
CA ALA A 105 3.15 -14.92 31.16
C ALA A 105 2.42 -15.96 30.30
N ILE A 106 1.92 -15.55 29.13
CA ILE A 106 1.14 -16.40 28.23
C ILE A 106 2.02 -17.31 27.35
N ARG A 107 3.32 -17.02 27.23
CA ARG A 107 4.24 -17.81 26.39
C ARG A 107 4.28 -19.27 26.83
N GLY A 108 4.20 -20.20 25.88
CA GLY A 108 4.22 -21.65 26.14
C GLY A 108 2.92 -22.23 26.70
N THR A 109 1.92 -21.42 27.03
CA THR A 109 0.63 -21.89 27.55
C THR A 109 -0.28 -22.47 26.45
N ARG A 110 -1.30 -23.25 26.84
CA ARG A 110 -2.35 -23.68 25.91
C ARG A 110 -3.29 -22.52 25.66
N THR A 111 -2.87 -21.55 24.86
CA THR A 111 -3.69 -20.40 24.49
C THR A 111 -4.22 -20.57 23.09
N SER A 112 -5.55 -20.53 22.95
CA SER A 112 -6.24 -20.56 21.66
C SER A 112 -6.31 -19.14 21.07
N VAL A 113 -6.13 -19.00 19.76
CA VAL A 113 -6.30 -17.72 19.04
C VAL A 113 -7.40 -17.86 18.02
N TYR A 114 -8.38 -16.96 18.06
CA TYR A 114 -9.46 -16.88 17.09
C TYR A 114 -9.37 -15.57 16.33
N GLY A 115 -9.34 -15.66 15.01
CA GLY A 115 -9.27 -14.53 14.10
C GLY A 115 -10.49 -14.44 13.20
N SER A 116 -10.91 -13.23 12.84
CA SER A 116 -11.87 -12.99 11.78
C SER A 116 -11.49 -11.76 10.97
N VAL A 117 -11.61 -11.84 9.64
CA VAL A 117 -11.20 -10.79 8.71
C VAL A 117 -12.16 -10.72 7.54
N ASN A 118 -12.30 -9.54 6.93
CA ASN A 118 -13.02 -9.38 5.69
C ASN A 118 -12.25 -10.01 4.51
N THR A 119 -12.57 -11.26 4.19
CA THR A 119 -11.91 -12.03 3.12
C THR A 119 -11.99 -11.34 1.75
N ASN A 120 -13.06 -10.60 1.46
CA ASN A 120 -13.18 -9.87 0.19
C ASN A 120 -12.11 -8.77 0.07
N GLN A 121 -11.89 -8.01 1.14
CA GLN A 121 -10.89 -6.93 1.14
C GLN A 121 -9.46 -7.47 1.15
N GLN A 122 -9.22 -8.59 1.82
CA GLN A 122 -7.95 -9.32 1.72
C GLN A 122 -7.69 -9.79 0.28
N TYR A 123 -8.70 -10.31 -0.42
CA TYR A 123 -8.57 -10.66 -1.84
C TYR A 123 -8.29 -9.43 -2.73
N GLN A 124 -8.88 -8.27 -2.43
CA GLN A 124 -8.55 -7.01 -3.13
C GLN A 124 -7.08 -6.62 -2.97
N TYR A 125 -6.49 -6.83 -1.78
CA TYR A 125 -5.06 -6.62 -1.56
C TYR A 125 -4.20 -7.55 -2.42
N GLN A 126 -4.56 -8.84 -2.48
CA GLN A 126 -3.85 -9.82 -3.32
C GLN A 126 -3.94 -9.46 -4.81
N LEU A 127 -5.13 -9.10 -5.30
CA LEU A 127 -5.32 -8.65 -6.68
C LEU A 127 -4.49 -7.41 -7.00
N GLN A 128 -4.36 -6.50 -6.03
CA GLN A 128 -3.54 -5.33 -6.21
C GLN A 128 -2.06 -5.71 -6.37
N LEU A 129 -1.53 -6.57 -5.51
CA LEU A 129 -0.16 -7.07 -5.63
C LEU A 129 0.10 -7.77 -6.97
N GLN A 130 -0.86 -8.59 -7.42
CA GLN A 130 -0.79 -9.28 -8.72
C GLN A 130 -0.82 -8.30 -9.90
N ALA A 131 -1.69 -7.29 -9.87
CA ALA A 131 -1.72 -6.23 -10.88
C ALA A 131 -0.41 -5.44 -10.92
N LEU A 132 0.33 -5.44 -9.82
CA LEU A 132 1.66 -4.87 -9.72
C LEU A 132 2.78 -5.87 -10.06
N GLY A 133 2.48 -7.11 -10.41
CA GLY A 133 3.50 -8.14 -10.69
C GLY A 133 4.38 -8.47 -9.48
N LEU A 134 3.91 -8.16 -8.26
CA LEU A 134 4.64 -8.38 -7.02
C LEU A 134 4.38 -9.80 -6.52
N THR A 135 5.45 -10.48 -6.09
CA THR A 135 5.44 -11.89 -5.65
C THR A 135 5.87 -12.00 -4.18
N PRO A 136 4.98 -11.66 -3.23
CA PRO A 136 5.30 -11.77 -1.80
C PRO A 136 5.36 -13.22 -1.33
N ASP A 137 5.87 -13.43 -0.11
CA ASP A 137 5.78 -14.73 0.55
C ASP A 137 4.30 -15.12 0.75
N LEU A 138 3.97 -16.39 0.52
CA LEU A 138 2.61 -16.89 0.69
C LEU A 138 2.08 -16.64 2.11
N LEU A 139 2.92 -16.78 3.13
CA LEU A 139 2.53 -16.57 4.52
C LEU A 139 2.11 -15.12 4.81
N ASP A 140 2.63 -14.16 4.06
CA ASP A 140 2.29 -12.74 4.21
C ASP A 140 0.89 -12.40 3.69
N LEU A 141 0.23 -13.33 2.99
CA LEU A 141 -1.08 -13.15 2.37
C LEU A 141 -2.20 -14.08 2.87
N LEU A 142 -1.90 -15.22 3.49
CA LEU A 142 -2.93 -16.18 3.92
C LEU A 142 -3.75 -15.68 5.12
N ASN A 143 -5.07 -15.86 5.08
CA ASN A 143 -5.96 -15.55 6.21
C ASN A 143 -5.61 -16.36 7.46
N SER A 144 -5.28 -17.64 7.31
CA SER A 144 -4.87 -18.51 8.43
C SER A 144 -3.61 -18.01 9.15
N THR A 145 -2.73 -17.27 8.45
CA THR A 145 -1.55 -16.70 9.06
C THR A 145 -1.90 -15.61 10.07
N MET A 146 -3.05 -14.93 9.96
CA MET A 146 -3.43 -13.88 10.92
C MET A 146 -3.47 -14.41 12.36
N ALA A 147 -4.22 -15.48 12.61
CA ALA A 147 -4.26 -16.12 13.93
C ALA A 147 -2.96 -16.89 14.24
N SER A 148 -2.40 -17.60 13.24
CA SER A 148 -1.21 -18.45 13.46
C SER A 148 0.05 -17.64 13.74
N ARG A 149 0.16 -16.40 13.24
CA ARG A 149 1.29 -15.51 13.49
C ARG A 149 1.29 -15.00 14.93
N ILE A 150 0.12 -14.78 15.53
CA ILE A 150 0.01 -14.48 16.96
C ILE A 150 0.53 -15.67 17.78
N ASN A 151 0.12 -16.90 17.43
CA ASN A 151 0.67 -18.11 18.05
C ASN A 151 2.19 -18.18 17.92
N TYR A 152 2.71 -17.96 16.72
CA TYR A 152 4.14 -18.04 16.42
C TYR A 152 4.95 -17.00 17.23
N ILE A 153 4.53 -15.74 17.22
CA ILE A 153 5.24 -14.64 17.88
C ILE A 153 5.23 -14.80 19.42
N PHE A 154 4.11 -15.24 19.99
CA PHE A 154 3.94 -15.38 21.44
C PHE A 154 4.14 -16.80 21.95
N ASP A 155 4.63 -17.73 21.12
CA ASP A 155 4.83 -19.14 21.46
C ASP A 155 3.60 -19.83 22.09
N LEU A 156 2.41 -19.60 21.53
CA LEU A 156 1.15 -20.12 22.06
C LEU A 156 0.89 -21.54 21.53
N LYS A 157 0.44 -22.44 22.42
CA LYS A 157 0.29 -23.88 22.13
C LYS A 157 -1.14 -24.35 21.88
N GLY A 158 -2.12 -23.44 21.89
CA GLY A 158 -3.50 -23.75 21.55
C GLY A 158 -3.80 -23.62 20.05
N PRO A 159 -5.01 -23.99 19.62
CA PRO A 159 -5.44 -23.86 18.22
C PRO A 159 -5.45 -22.40 17.75
N ALA A 160 -5.07 -22.19 16.48
CA ALA A 160 -5.31 -20.94 15.75
C ALA A 160 -6.45 -21.17 14.75
N VAL A 161 -7.55 -20.43 14.90
CA VAL A 161 -8.78 -20.64 14.12
C VAL A 161 -9.19 -19.35 13.43
N MET A 162 -9.49 -19.42 12.14
CA MET A 162 -10.15 -18.33 11.42
C MET A 162 -11.65 -18.62 11.32
N THR A 163 -12.49 -17.67 11.71
CA THR A 163 -13.94 -17.78 11.71
C THR A 163 -14.54 -16.79 10.70
N ASP A 164 -15.41 -17.29 9.81
CA ASP A 164 -16.22 -16.47 8.90
C ASP A 164 -17.67 -16.96 8.91
N THR A 165 -18.52 -16.20 9.60
CA THR A 165 -19.98 -16.34 9.60
C THR A 165 -20.64 -15.00 9.23
N GLY A 166 -19.94 -14.16 8.47
CA GLY A 166 -20.31 -12.76 8.21
C GLY A 166 -20.25 -11.89 9.46
N SER A 167 -21.20 -10.98 9.65
CA SER A 167 -21.19 -10.01 10.76
C SER A 167 -21.17 -10.62 12.18
N SER A 168 -21.54 -11.90 12.33
CA SER A 168 -21.50 -12.63 13.62
C SER A 168 -20.15 -13.29 13.93
N SER A 169 -19.20 -13.28 12.99
CA SER A 169 -17.94 -14.04 13.06
C SER A 169 -17.22 -13.89 14.40
N SER A 170 -16.94 -12.66 14.81
CA SER A 170 -16.17 -12.42 16.02
C SER A 170 -16.92 -12.77 17.31
N LEU A 171 -18.26 -12.67 17.34
CA LEU A 171 -19.04 -13.09 18.50
C LEU A 171 -19.15 -14.62 18.58
N VAL A 172 -19.23 -15.30 17.44
CA VAL A 172 -19.10 -16.77 17.36
C VAL A 172 -17.73 -17.22 17.89
N SER A 173 -16.64 -16.52 17.54
CA SER A 173 -15.31 -16.81 18.10
C SER A 173 -15.25 -16.67 19.63
N VAL A 174 -15.91 -15.65 20.19
CA VAL A 174 -16.02 -15.47 21.66
C VAL A 174 -16.73 -16.66 22.30
N ILE A 175 -17.81 -17.14 21.70
CA ILE A 175 -18.59 -18.29 22.21
C ILE A 175 -17.76 -19.58 22.15
N GLN A 176 -17.10 -19.84 21.03
CA GLN A 176 -16.21 -21.01 20.89
C GLN A 176 -15.07 -20.99 21.91
N ALA A 177 -14.44 -19.83 22.10
CA ALA A 177 -13.41 -19.63 23.11
C ALA A 177 -13.93 -19.87 24.53
N ALA A 178 -15.13 -19.36 24.85
CA ALA A 178 -15.73 -19.55 26.16
C ALA A 178 -16.05 -21.03 26.45
N ASP A 179 -16.52 -21.78 25.44
CA ASP A 179 -16.73 -23.23 25.53
C ASP A 179 -15.42 -23.99 25.79
N GLU A 180 -14.34 -23.66 25.07
CA GLU A 180 -13.03 -24.29 25.27
C GLU A 180 -12.44 -23.99 26.66
N LEU A 181 -12.58 -22.76 27.13
CA LEU A 181 -12.15 -22.34 28.46
C LEU A 181 -12.91 -23.09 29.54
N ARG A 182 -14.24 -23.21 29.45
CA ARG A 182 -15.06 -23.97 30.42
C ARG A 182 -14.71 -25.46 30.44
N ARG A 183 -14.33 -26.02 29.29
CA ARG A 183 -13.93 -27.43 29.17
C ARG A 183 -12.48 -27.69 29.60
N GLY A 184 -11.70 -26.66 29.92
CA GLY A 184 -10.28 -26.79 30.28
C GLY A 184 -9.36 -27.21 29.12
N ILE A 185 -9.83 -27.06 27.88
CA ILE A 185 -9.05 -27.34 26.66
C ILE A 185 -7.93 -26.31 26.51
N THR A 186 -8.28 -25.05 26.79
CA THR A 186 -7.39 -23.89 26.69
C THR A 186 -7.32 -23.16 28.05
N ASP A 187 -6.19 -22.53 28.32
CA ASP A 187 -5.90 -21.79 29.55
C ASP A 187 -6.24 -20.30 29.39
N TYR A 188 -6.04 -19.77 28.18
CA TYR A 188 -6.43 -18.43 27.76
C TYR A 188 -7.00 -18.49 26.34
N ALA A 189 -7.81 -17.50 25.98
CA ALA A 189 -8.19 -17.30 24.58
C ALA A 189 -7.94 -15.85 24.16
N VAL A 190 -7.33 -15.69 22.99
CA VAL A 190 -7.17 -14.41 22.31
C VAL A 190 -8.17 -14.38 21.16
N ILE A 191 -9.03 -13.37 21.12
CA ILE A 191 -9.95 -13.18 20.01
C ILE A 191 -9.60 -11.85 19.35
N VAL A 192 -9.32 -11.89 18.06
CA VAL A 192 -8.97 -10.71 17.24
C VAL A 192 -9.88 -10.62 16.03
N SER A 193 -10.22 -9.40 15.65
CA SER A 193 -10.99 -9.15 14.44
C SER A 193 -10.62 -7.82 13.80
N SER A 194 -10.56 -7.80 12.47
CA SER A 194 -10.36 -6.57 11.70
C SER A 194 -11.28 -6.49 10.50
N ASN A 195 -11.83 -5.30 10.29
CA ASN A 195 -12.46 -4.92 9.04
C ASN A 195 -11.75 -3.70 8.47
N LEU A 196 -11.13 -3.85 7.31
CA LEU A 196 -10.38 -2.83 6.59
C LEU A 196 -10.78 -2.86 5.12
N TYR A 197 -10.94 -1.69 4.51
CA TYR A 197 -11.23 -1.51 3.09
C TYR A 197 -9.97 -1.17 2.32
N ILE A 198 -9.37 -2.14 1.64
CA ILE A 198 -8.23 -1.87 0.76
C ILE A 198 -8.66 -0.94 -0.37
N LYS A 199 -9.86 -1.16 -0.92
CA LYS A 199 -10.53 -0.24 -1.85
C LYS A 199 -11.92 0.11 -1.30
N PRO A 200 -12.35 1.38 -1.36
CA PRO A 200 -13.73 1.73 -1.05
C PRO A 200 -14.65 1.20 -2.14
N GLY A 201 -15.91 0.96 -1.82
CA GLY A 201 -16.92 0.68 -2.84
C GLY A 201 -17.33 1.95 -3.59
N GLU A 202 -17.78 1.80 -4.84
CA GLU A 202 -18.23 2.91 -5.67
C GLU A 202 -19.70 3.26 -5.40
N LYS A 203 -20.08 4.53 -5.53
CA LYS A 203 -21.48 4.98 -5.35
C LYS A 203 -22.44 4.37 -6.39
N VAL A 204 -21.91 3.97 -7.55
CA VAL A 204 -22.69 3.35 -8.63
C VAL A 204 -22.94 1.85 -8.40
N ASP A 205 -22.17 1.22 -7.51
CA ASP A 205 -22.32 -0.18 -7.18
C ASP A 205 -23.58 -0.42 -6.34
N LYS A 206 -24.68 -0.70 -7.02
CA LYS A 206 -25.97 -1.10 -6.41
C LYS A 206 -25.94 -2.50 -5.78
N LEU A 207 -24.77 -3.12 -5.66
CA LEU A 207 -24.62 -4.52 -5.22
C LEU A 207 -25.04 -4.75 -3.77
N ILE A 208 -25.16 -3.69 -2.96
CA ILE A 208 -25.41 -3.79 -1.53
C ILE A 208 -26.62 -2.92 -1.13
N ASN A 209 -27.82 -3.46 -1.27
CA ASN A 209 -29.10 -2.83 -0.87
C ASN A 209 -29.25 -2.59 0.67
N ILE A 210 -28.20 -2.81 1.46
CA ILE A 210 -28.18 -2.53 2.90
C ILE A 210 -27.52 -1.18 3.23
N LEU A 211 -26.95 -0.46 2.25
CA LEU A 211 -26.26 0.80 2.51
C LEU A 211 -27.22 1.99 2.54
N ALA A 212 -27.07 2.85 3.55
CA ALA A 212 -27.82 4.09 3.71
C ALA A 212 -27.47 5.08 2.60
N THR A 213 -28.48 5.75 2.07
CA THR A 213 -28.32 6.75 1.00
C THR A 213 -27.54 7.99 1.45
N ASP A 214 -27.57 8.30 2.74
CA ASP A 214 -26.83 9.40 3.35
C ASP A 214 -25.60 8.94 4.13
N ALA A 215 -25.21 7.66 3.98
CA ALA A 215 -24.06 7.04 4.65
C ALA A 215 -24.05 7.29 6.16
N ALA A 216 -25.21 7.18 6.81
CA ALA A 216 -25.34 7.28 8.26
C ALA A 216 -26.30 6.21 8.79
N THR A 217 -25.79 5.42 9.74
CA THR A 217 -26.57 4.45 10.52
C THR A 217 -27.43 5.19 11.54
N LYS A 218 -28.74 4.93 11.51
CA LYS A 218 -29.72 5.50 12.45
C LYS A 218 -30.60 4.39 13.01
N ALA A 219 -30.00 3.48 13.77
CA ALA A 219 -30.70 2.28 14.25
C ALA A 219 -31.98 2.65 15.04
N PHE A 220 -33.08 1.97 14.72
CA PHE A 220 -34.39 2.16 15.36
C PHE A 220 -35.01 3.56 15.21
N ASP A 221 -34.44 4.42 14.36
CA ASP A 221 -34.93 5.76 14.04
C ASP A 221 -35.90 5.70 12.85
N GLU A 222 -36.88 6.61 12.78
CA GLU A 222 -37.77 6.72 11.60
C GLU A 222 -37.04 7.01 10.29
N ARG A 223 -35.84 7.62 10.37
CA ARG A 223 -34.99 7.96 9.21
C ARG A 223 -34.07 6.81 8.79
N SER A 224 -34.24 5.61 9.35
CA SER A 224 -33.38 4.44 9.10
C SER A 224 -33.58 3.89 7.68
N THR A 225 -32.55 4.05 6.83
CA THR A 225 -32.58 3.62 5.40
C THR A 225 -31.50 2.60 5.04
N GLY A 226 -30.54 2.36 5.92
CA GLY A 226 -29.49 1.37 5.79
C GLY A 226 -28.38 1.61 6.81
N THR A 227 -27.26 0.91 6.60
CA THR A 227 -25.99 1.09 7.32
C THR A 227 -24.95 1.79 6.47
N PHE A 228 -23.84 2.21 7.05
CA PHE A 228 -22.68 2.67 6.27
C PHE A 228 -21.44 1.87 6.61
N MET A 229 -20.45 1.88 5.73
CA MET A 229 -19.25 1.06 5.89
C MET A 229 -18.36 1.63 7.00
N GLY A 230 -17.83 0.75 7.84
CA GLY A 230 -16.90 1.14 8.88
C GLY A 230 -15.70 0.22 8.99
N GLU A 231 -14.54 0.80 9.31
CA GLU A 231 -13.33 0.07 9.63
C GLU A 231 -13.10 0.01 11.15
N GLY A 232 -12.44 -1.05 11.60
CA GLY A 232 -12.13 -1.23 13.01
C GLY A 232 -11.26 -2.45 13.23
N VAL A 233 -10.46 -2.40 14.29
CA VAL A 233 -9.63 -3.51 14.75
C VAL A 233 -9.86 -3.68 16.25
N CYS A 234 -10.15 -4.90 16.68
CA CYS A 234 -10.50 -5.21 18.06
C CYS A 234 -9.80 -6.49 18.52
N ALA A 235 -9.45 -6.55 19.80
CA ALA A 235 -8.91 -7.72 20.47
C ALA A 235 -9.45 -7.84 21.90
N VAL A 236 -9.69 -9.07 22.36
CA VAL A 236 -9.98 -9.37 23.77
C VAL A 236 -9.24 -10.62 24.24
N ILE A 237 -8.90 -10.64 25.52
CA ILE A 237 -8.27 -11.77 26.21
C ILE A 237 -9.27 -12.33 27.21
N LEU A 238 -9.55 -13.63 27.09
CA LEU A 238 -10.48 -14.35 27.93
C LEU A 238 -9.77 -15.38 28.80
N LYS A 239 -10.29 -15.58 30.01
CA LYS A 239 -9.79 -16.56 30.98
C LYS A 239 -10.93 -17.06 31.86
N ARG A 240 -10.82 -18.26 32.44
CA ARG A 240 -11.75 -18.70 33.49
C ARG A 240 -11.69 -17.72 34.67
N ARG A 241 -12.85 -17.27 35.17
CA ARG A 241 -12.93 -16.28 36.24
C ARG A 241 -12.13 -16.69 37.48
N GLY A 242 -12.29 -17.94 37.93
CA GLY A 242 -11.58 -18.42 39.13
C GLY A 242 -10.06 -18.37 38.98
N GLU A 243 -9.54 -18.50 37.77
CA GLU A 243 -8.11 -18.38 37.49
C GLU A 243 -7.67 -16.93 37.32
N ALA A 244 -8.51 -16.08 36.73
CA ALA A 244 -8.28 -14.64 36.67
C ALA A 244 -8.20 -14.03 38.09
N GLU A 245 -9.11 -14.41 38.98
CA GLU A 245 -9.11 -14.00 40.39
C GLU A 245 -7.86 -14.52 41.12
N ARG A 246 -7.50 -15.80 40.92
CA ARG A 246 -6.30 -16.42 41.52
C ARG A 246 -5.02 -15.70 41.09
N ASP A 247 -4.93 -15.37 39.81
CA ASP A 247 -3.71 -14.80 39.22
C ASP A 247 -3.68 -13.26 39.32
N GLY A 248 -4.70 -12.66 39.97
CA GLY A 248 -4.77 -11.22 40.22
C GLY A 248 -4.97 -10.37 38.96
N ASN A 249 -5.55 -10.96 37.90
CA ASN A 249 -5.81 -10.26 36.65
C ASN A 249 -6.86 -9.14 36.86
N TYR A 250 -6.76 -8.07 36.07
CA TYR A 250 -7.86 -7.11 35.97
C TYR A 250 -9.06 -7.77 35.29
N ILE A 251 -10.29 -7.56 35.77
CA ILE A 251 -11.50 -8.13 35.17
C ILE A 251 -12.45 -7.00 34.78
N TYR A 252 -12.60 -6.77 33.47
CA TYR A 252 -13.52 -5.78 32.93
C TYR A 252 -14.98 -6.16 33.14
N GLY A 253 -15.27 -7.47 33.09
CA GLY A 253 -16.60 -8.03 33.25
C GLY A 253 -16.59 -9.53 32.97
N LEU A 254 -17.75 -10.14 33.12
CA LEU A 254 -17.92 -11.59 33.01
C LEU A 254 -18.88 -11.95 31.87
N ILE A 255 -18.54 -12.98 31.11
CA ILE A 255 -19.44 -13.70 30.22
C ILE A 255 -20.14 -14.80 31.02
N LYS A 256 -21.46 -14.67 31.15
CA LYS A 256 -22.31 -15.52 31.99
C LYS A 256 -22.98 -16.63 31.21
N GLY A 257 -23.51 -16.28 30.06
CA GLY A 257 -24.26 -17.17 29.19
C GLY A 257 -24.11 -16.74 27.75
N TYR A 258 -24.49 -17.64 26.85
CA TYR A 258 -24.52 -17.38 25.43
C TYR A 258 -25.37 -18.43 24.74
N ALA A 259 -25.80 -18.13 23.51
CA ALA A 259 -26.44 -19.08 22.61
C ALA A 259 -25.99 -18.81 21.16
N MET A 260 -26.08 -19.84 20.33
CA MET A 260 -25.89 -19.74 18.88
C MET A 260 -26.91 -20.59 18.15
N ASN A 261 -27.48 -20.06 17.06
CA ASN A 261 -28.33 -20.83 16.17
C ASN A 261 -28.25 -20.33 14.72
N ASN A 262 -29.15 -20.77 13.86
CA ASN A 262 -29.22 -20.35 12.47
C ASN A 262 -30.66 -20.06 12.05
N ASP A 263 -30.83 -19.04 11.19
CA ASP A 263 -32.13 -18.65 10.64
C ASP A 263 -32.82 -19.78 9.84
N GLY A 264 -32.07 -20.75 9.31
CA GLY A 264 -32.59 -21.90 8.59
C GLY A 264 -33.23 -21.50 7.26
N ARG A 265 -34.35 -22.15 6.90
CA ARG A 265 -35.06 -21.87 5.64
C ARG A 265 -35.93 -20.62 5.77
N THR A 266 -35.53 -19.54 5.11
CA THR A 266 -36.32 -18.31 4.96
C THR A 266 -36.65 -18.04 3.48
N VAL A 267 -37.26 -16.89 3.16
CA VAL A 267 -37.68 -16.53 1.79
C VAL A 267 -36.50 -16.36 0.82
N ASN A 268 -35.32 -15.99 1.34
CA ASN A 268 -34.05 -16.01 0.63
C ASN A 268 -32.92 -16.08 1.67
N MET A 269 -31.71 -16.48 1.26
CA MET A 269 -30.59 -16.75 2.18
C MET A 269 -30.22 -15.59 3.13
N SER A 270 -30.53 -14.34 2.76
CA SER A 270 -30.23 -13.15 3.57
C SER A 270 -31.40 -12.64 4.43
N ALA A 271 -32.59 -13.23 4.25
CA ALA A 271 -33.79 -12.83 4.98
C ALA A 271 -33.74 -13.39 6.42
N PRO A 272 -34.02 -12.56 7.43
CA PRO A 272 -33.92 -12.96 8.83
C PRO A 272 -35.09 -13.89 9.22
N ASN A 273 -34.89 -14.71 10.25
CA ASN A 273 -35.96 -15.50 10.85
C ASN A 273 -36.31 -15.00 12.28
N PRO A 274 -37.45 -14.32 12.48
CA PRO A 274 -37.86 -13.82 13.79
C PRO A 274 -37.96 -14.91 14.86
N LEU A 275 -38.44 -16.12 14.51
CA LEU A 275 -38.58 -17.23 15.45
C LEU A 275 -37.23 -17.80 15.88
N ALA A 276 -36.25 -17.84 14.97
CA ALA A 276 -34.89 -18.25 15.31
C ALA A 276 -34.27 -17.25 16.30
N ARG A 277 -34.49 -15.95 16.13
CA ARG A 277 -34.00 -14.92 17.05
C ARG A 277 -34.68 -15.00 18.42
N GLU A 278 -35.99 -15.22 18.45
CA GLU A 278 -36.74 -15.44 19.69
C GLU A 278 -36.19 -16.65 20.46
N SER A 279 -36.03 -17.79 19.78
CA SER A 279 -35.44 -19.01 20.35
C SER A 279 -34.00 -18.80 20.85
N LEU A 280 -33.20 -17.99 20.15
CA LEU A 280 -31.83 -17.66 20.58
C LEU A 280 -31.81 -16.89 21.90
N ILE A 281 -32.70 -15.91 22.05
CA ILE A 281 -32.84 -15.12 23.28
C ILE A 281 -33.36 -15.99 24.41
N GLU A 282 -34.38 -16.80 24.15
CA GLU A 282 -34.92 -17.74 25.14
C GLU A 282 -33.84 -18.71 25.62
N GLU A 283 -33.07 -19.31 24.72
CA GLU A 283 -31.99 -20.24 25.08
C GLU A 283 -30.91 -19.56 25.93
N ALA A 284 -30.48 -18.35 25.55
CA ALA A 284 -29.45 -17.62 26.27
C ALA A 284 -29.93 -17.17 27.67
N TRP A 285 -31.16 -16.66 27.78
CA TRP A 285 -31.66 -15.98 28.97
C TRP A 285 -32.48 -16.85 29.93
N SER A 286 -32.98 -18.01 29.50
CA SER A 286 -33.72 -18.94 30.37
C SER A 286 -32.98 -19.28 31.68
N PRO A 287 -31.66 -19.53 31.68
CA PRO A 287 -30.90 -19.76 32.92
C PRO A 287 -30.83 -18.55 33.87
N PHE A 288 -31.19 -17.35 33.39
CA PHE A 288 -31.12 -16.07 34.08
C PHE A 288 -32.50 -15.43 34.29
N ALA A 289 -33.59 -16.18 34.11
CA ALA A 289 -34.97 -15.67 34.21
C ALA A 289 -35.26 -14.96 35.55
N GLU A 290 -34.70 -15.45 36.66
CA GLU A 290 -34.85 -14.86 37.99
C GLU A 290 -33.99 -13.60 38.23
N GLN A 291 -33.14 -13.22 37.28
CA GLN A 291 -32.18 -12.11 37.38
C GLN A 291 -32.46 -10.97 36.39
N LEU A 292 -33.58 -11.04 35.67
CA LEU A 292 -33.94 -10.05 34.64
C LEU A 292 -34.19 -8.65 35.20
N ASP A 293 -34.41 -8.51 36.51
CA ASP A 293 -34.47 -7.21 37.20
C ASP A 293 -33.13 -6.45 37.17
N ARG A 294 -32.03 -7.16 36.90
CA ARG A 294 -30.66 -6.62 36.74
C ARG A 294 -30.31 -6.33 35.28
N LEU A 295 -31.12 -6.76 34.32
CA LEU A 295 -30.92 -6.47 32.90
C LEU A 295 -31.03 -4.97 32.66
N ALA A 296 -29.91 -4.35 32.31
CA ALA A 296 -29.84 -2.93 32.07
C ALA A 296 -30.01 -2.57 30.60
N PHE A 297 -29.34 -3.31 29.71
CA PHE A 297 -29.37 -3.00 28.27
C PHE A 297 -29.11 -4.21 27.38
N ILE A 298 -29.59 -4.12 26.14
CA ILE A 298 -29.26 -5.00 25.02
C ILE A 298 -28.53 -4.18 23.96
N GLU A 299 -27.30 -4.57 23.66
CA GLU A 299 -26.56 -4.14 22.47
C GLU A 299 -27.03 -5.00 21.30
N SER A 300 -27.86 -4.37 20.47
CA SER A 300 -28.57 -4.98 19.35
C SER A 300 -27.69 -5.14 18.11
N ARG A 301 -28.22 -5.81 17.09
CA ARG A 301 -27.60 -5.75 15.76
C ARG A 301 -27.89 -4.40 15.13
N GLY A 302 -29.15 -3.97 15.10
CA GLY A 302 -29.61 -2.87 14.24
C GLY A 302 -29.43 -3.25 12.77
N ARG A 303 -30.47 -3.78 12.10
CA ARG A 303 -30.37 -4.08 10.65
C ARG A 303 -30.55 -2.79 9.83
N GLU A 304 -31.00 -1.73 10.49
CA GLU A 304 -30.94 -0.34 10.02
C GLU A 304 -31.73 -0.15 8.73
N THR A 305 -32.76 -0.97 8.52
CA THR A 305 -33.80 -0.76 7.53
C THR A 305 -35.13 -0.82 8.27
N GLY A 306 -36.12 0.00 7.90
CA GLY A 306 -37.40 0.06 8.62
C GLY A 306 -38.02 -1.31 8.91
N ALA A 307 -37.94 -2.27 7.98
CA ALA A 307 -38.43 -3.64 8.19
C ALA A 307 -37.53 -4.52 9.09
N GLY A 308 -36.21 -4.31 9.07
CA GLY A 308 -35.27 -5.11 9.85
C GLY A 308 -35.26 -4.73 11.33
N ASP A 309 -35.38 -3.43 11.63
CA ASP A 309 -35.44 -2.92 13.00
C ASP A 309 -36.77 -3.30 13.67
N SER A 310 -37.89 -3.30 12.93
CA SER A 310 -39.17 -3.82 13.42
C SER A 310 -39.09 -5.27 13.89
N VAL A 311 -38.36 -6.15 13.18
CA VAL A 311 -38.20 -7.55 13.60
C VAL A 311 -37.51 -7.65 14.97
N GLU A 312 -36.47 -6.85 15.22
CA GLU A 312 -35.78 -6.86 16.53
C GLU A 312 -36.65 -6.26 17.64
N ILE A 313 -37.38 -5.18 17.35
CA ILE A 313 -38.32 -4.56 18.30
C ILE A 313 -39.51 -5.48 18.60
N GLU A 314 -39.95 -6.33 17.67
CA GLU A 314 -41.08 -7.24 17.88
C GLU A 314 -40.69 -8.58 18.52
N SER A 315 -39.54 -9.15 18.15
CA SER A 315 -39.13 -10.50 18.59
C SER A 315 -38.40 -10.50 19.93
N LEU A 316 -37.49 -9.54 20.16
CA LEU A 316 -36.67 -9.51 21.36
C LEU A 316 -37.49 -9.30 22.66
N PRO A 317 -38.53 -8.44 22.72
CA PRO A 317 -39.22 -8.17 23.98
C PRO A 317 -40.05 -9.32 24.53
N ARG A 318 -40.50 -10.27 23.69
CA ARG A 318 -41.51 -11.27 24.06
C ARG A 318 -41.09 -12.07 25.28
N PHE A 319 -39.91 -12.67 25.22
CA PHE A 319 -39.34 -13.41 26.34
C PHE A 319 -39.27 -12.56 27.62
N PHE A 320 -38.79 -11.32 27.52
CA PHE A 320 -38.66 -10.43 28.69
C PHE A 320 -40.02 -10.01 29.28
N LEU A 321 -41.01 -9.73 28.45
CA LEU A 321 -42.38 -9.40 28.89
C LEU A 321 -43.04 -10.58 29.61
N GLU A 322 -42.92 -11.78 29.04
CA GLU A 322 -43.46 -13.01 29.63
C GLU A 322 -42.84 -13.34 30.99
N HIS A 323 -41.58 -12.92 31.19
CA HIS A 323 -40.85 -13.07 32.43
C HIS A 323 -40.87 -11.81 33.32
N GLY A 324 -41.85 -10.91 33.11
CA GLY A 324 -42.17 -9.84 34.06
C GLY A 324 -41.27 -8.61 34.00
N VAL A 325 -40.47 -8.42 32.95
CA VAL A 325 -39.73 -7.18 32.72
C VAL A 325 -40.71 -6.07 32.34
N ASN A 326 -40.61 -4.93 33.04
CA ASN A 326 -41.48 -3.80 32.79
C ASN A 326 -41.22 -3.19 31.40
N ARG A 327 -42.26 -2.61 30.82
CA ARG A 327 -42.13 -1.79 29.60
C ARG A 327 -41.17 -0.63 29.83
N GLN A 328 -40.39 -0.28 28.81
CA GLN A 328 -39.43 0.83 28.86
C GLN A 328 -38.40 0.72 30.01
N ALA A 329 -38.04 -0.50 30.42
CA ALA A 329 -37.11 -0.73 31.53
C ALA A 329 -35.67 -1.04 31.07
N VAL A 330 -35.51 -1.58 29.87
CA VAL A 330 -34.22 -2.04 29.34
C VAL A 330 -33.76 -1.11 28.22
N ALA A 331 -32.52 -0.65 28.24
CA ALA A 331 -32.02 0.17 27.14
C ALA A 331 -31.72 -0.70 25.91
N LEU A 332 -32.08 -0.25 24.73
CA LEU A 332 -31.67 -0.84 23.46
C LEU A 332 -30.64 0.10 22.82
N VAL A 333 -29.43 -0.42 22.62
CA VAL A 333 -28.29 0.33 22.11
C VAL A 333 -27.71 -0.33 20.87
N ASP A 334 -27.02 0.47 20.06
CA ASP A 334 -26.30 0.04 18.88
C ASP A 334 -24.98 0.81 18.79
N SER A 335 -23.93 0.17 18.30
CA SER A 335 -22.60 0.76 18.12
C SER A 335 -22.29 1.16 16.68
N LYS A 336 -23.04 0.63 15.70
CA LYS A 336 -22.88 0.96 14.28
C LYS A 336 -23.28 2.40 14.00
N SER A 337 -24.19 2.95 14.81
CA SER A 337 -24.56 4.36 14.80
C SER A 337 -23.37 5.30 15.04
N ASN A 338 -22.27 4.83 15.65
CA ASN A 338 -21.07 5.64 15.87
C ASN A 338 -19.98 5.43 14.81
N PHE A 339 -19.73 4.20 14.35
CA PHE A 339 -18.57 3.89 13.49
C PHE A 339 -18.95 3.11 12.21
N GLY A 340 -20.22 2.93 11.92
CA GLY A 340 -20.72 2.14 10.80
C GLY A 340 -20.64 0.63 11.05
N HIS A 341 -20.99 -0.13 10.03
CA HIS A 341 -20.90 -1.58 10.04
C HIS A 341 -19.46 -2.04 9.89
N LEU A 342 -18.92 -2.64 10.94
CA LEU A 342 -17.56 -3.19 11.00
C LEU A 342 -17.47 -4.63 10.47
N ASP A 343 -18.47 -5.08 9.70
CA ASP A 343 -18.55 -6.44 9.15
C ASP A 343 -18.25 -7.50 10.24
N VAL A 344 -17.32 -8.41 10.00
CA VAL A 344 -16.85 -9.47 10.91
C VAL A 344 -16.42 -8.97 12.30
N ALA A 345 -15.97 -7.71 12.42
CA ALA A 345 -15.52 -7.11 13.69
C ALA A 345 -16.65 -6.48 14.51
N SER A 346 -17.87 -6.38 13.96
CA SER A 346 -19.02 -5.75 14.62
C SER A 346 -19.33 -6.38 15.98
N GLY A 347 -19.34 -7.72 16.04
CA GLY A 347 -19.64 -8.46 17.27
C GLY A 347 -18.67 -8.16 18.41
N LEU A 348 -17.36 -8.14 18.11
CA LEU A 348 -16.33 -7.85 19.10
C LEU A 348 -16.36 -6.40 19.56
N PHE A 349 -16.60 -5.46 18.66
CA PHE A 349 -16.75 -4.06 19.03
C PHE A 349 -17.95 -3.85 19.97
N SER A 350 -19.10 -4.43 19.63
CA SER A 350 -20.31 -4.42 20.48
C SER A 350 -20.03 -5.04 21.87
N LEU A 351 -19.30 -6.15 21.93
CA LEU A 351 -18.88 -6.78 23.19
C LEU A 351 -18.01 -5.84 24.03
N ILE A 352 -16.97 -5.25 23.42
CA ILE A 352 -16.03 -4.35 24.10
C ILE A 352 -16.75 -3.09 24.61
N LYS A 353 -17.57 -2.44 23.77
CA LYS A 353 -18.39 -1.29 24.17
C LYS A 353 -19.28 -1.63 25.37
N SER A 354 -19.93 -2.79 25.33
CA SER A 354 -20.86 -3.23 26.37
C SER A 354 -20.13 -3.51 27.69
N VAL A 355 -18.99 -4.21 27.65
CA VAL A 355 -18.22 -4.49 28.88
C VAL A 355 -17.61 -3.21 29.46
N MET A 356 -17.14 -2.27 28.63
CA MET A 356 -16.68 -0.97 29.11
C MET A 356 -17.81 -0.14 29.74
N SER A 357 -19.03 -0.23 29.21
CA SER A 357 -20.21 0.43 29.79
C SER A 357 -20.53 -0.12 31.18
N LEU A 358 -20.49 -1.46 31.33
CA LEU A 358 -20.68 -2.14 32.61
C LEU A 358 -19.56 -1.83 33.61
N GLU A 359 -18.30 -1.85 33.17
CA GLU A 359 -17.11 -1.57 33.97
C GLU A 359 -17.13 -0.15 34.54
N ARG A 360 -17.53 0.83 33.73
CA ARG A 360 -17.62 2.24 34.14
C ARG A 360 -18.92 2.59 34.84
N GLY A 361 -19.88 1.67 34.88
CA GLY A 361 -21.22 1.92 35.40
C GLY A 361 -21.97 3.00 34.62
N VAL A 362 -21.73 3.14 33.31
CA VAL A 362 -22.34 4.18 32.47
C VAL A 362 -22.98 3.57 31.24
N LEU A 363 -24.27 3.85 31.03
CA LEU A 363 -24.98 3.59 29.78
C LEU A 363 -24.70 4.73 28.80
N LEU A 364 -24.14 4.38 27.64
CA LEU A 364 -23.79 5.33 26.58
C LEU A 364 -25.01 5.78 25.77
N PRO A 365 -25.00 7.00 25.20
CA PRO A 365 -26.10 7.50 24.38
C PRO A 365 -26.10 6.88 22.99
N HIS A 366 -27.30 6.79 22.42
CA HIS A 366 -27.54 6.62 21.00
C HIS A 366 -27.39 8.00 20.31
N PRO A 367 -26.49 8.14 19.31
CA PRO A 367 -26.28 9.42 18.63
C PRO A 367 -27.49 9.81 17.77
N ASP A 368 -27.84 11.10 17.78
CA ASP A 368 -28.91 11.75 16.98
C ASP A 368 -30.24 10.95 16.87
N PHE A 369 -30.67 10.26 17.93
CA PHE A 369 -31.87 9.42 17.89
C PHE A 369 -33.18 10.23 17.89
N ARG A 370 -34.09 9.91 16.99
CA ARG A 370 -35.48 10.38 16.96
C ARG A 370 -36.45 9.22 17.13
N ILE A 371 -37.46 9.46 17.95
CA ILE A 371 -38.53 8.49 18.22
C ILE A 371 -39.34 8.32 16.93
N PRO A 372 -39.54 7.08 16.43
CA PRO A 372 -40.34 6.87 15.23
C PRO A 372 -41.80 7.30 15.39
N ASP A 373 -42.35 7.99 14.38
CA ASP A 373 -43.79 8.36 14.31
C ASP A 373 -44.73 7.15 14.43
N SER A 374 -44.29 5.95 14.06
CA SER A 374 -44.96 4.68 14.38
C SER A 374 -44.75 4.32 15.86
N GLU A 375 -45.25 5.16 16.77
CA GLU A 375 -45.15 4.96 18.23
C GLU A 375 -45.75 3.63 18.73
N GLY A 376 -46.46 2.91 17.86
CA GLY A 376 -47.22 1.70 18.16
C GLY A 376 -46.39 0.55 18.72
N ASP A 377 -45.15 0.32 18.26
CA ASP A 377 -44.38 -0.88 18.61
C ASP A 377 -43.29 -0.64 19.66
N PHE A 378 -42.73 0.58 19.73
CA PHE A 378 -41.69 0.91 20.72
C PHE A 378 -42.29 1.12 22.13
N LYS A 379 -43.43 1.83 22.24
CA LYS A 379 -44.09 2.08 23.55
C LYS A 379 -44.52 0.81 24.30
N PRO A 380 -45.11 -0.23 23.66
CA PRO A 380 -45.44 -1.47 24.36
C PRO A 380 -44.22 -2.37 24.64
N SER A 381 -43.05 -2.07 24.07
CA SER A 381 -41.82 -2.83 24.26
C SER A 381 -41.18 -2.62 25.65
N VAL A 382 -40.39 -3.60 26.09
CA VAL A 382 -39.48 -3.47 27.25
C VAL A 382 -38.35 -2.47 26.99
N PHE A 383 -38.09 -2.16 25.72
CA PHE A 383 -36.94 -1.39 25.30
C PHE A 383 -37.19 0.12 25.22
N TYR A 384 -36.23 0.91 25.69
CA TYR A 384 -36.12 2.35 25.41
C TYR A 384 -34.76 2.65 24.75
N SER A 385 -34.64 3.73 23.97
CA SER A 385 -33.35 4.17 23.41
C SER A 385 -32.76 5.30 24.27
N PRO A 386 -31.51 5.16 24.77
CA PRO A 386 -30.91 6.19 25.62
C PRO A 386 -30.40 7.36 24.79
N VAL A 387 -30.90 8.58 25.00
CA VAL A 387 -30.42 9.79 24.28
C VAL A 387 -29.29 10.54 25.00
N LYS A 388 -28.95 10.13 26.22
CA LYS A 388 -27.90 10.73 27.06
C LYS A 388 -27.25 9.67 27.94
N ASN A 389 -26.04 9.96 28.41
CA ASN A 389 -25.37 9.13 29.41
C ASN A 389 -26.25 8.98 30.66
N SER A 390 -26.33 7.77 31.21
CA SER A 390 -26.97 7.50 32.50
C SER A 390 -26.18 6.48 33.32
N GLN A 391 -26.41 6.46 34.64
CA GLN A 391 -25.70 5.55 35.55
C GLN A 391 -26.35 4.17 35.53
N LEU A 392 -25.52 3.14 35.46
CA LEU A 392 -25.91 1.74 35.62
C LEU A 392 -25.85 1.33 37.08
N ARG A 393 -26.62 0.31 37.43
CA ARG A 393 -26.53 -0.29 38.77
C ARG A 393 -25.28 -1.18 38.81
N PRO A 394 -24.64 -1.33 39.99
CA PRO A 394 -23.58 -2.31 40.14
C PRO A 394 -24.04 -3.71 39.77
N CYS A 395 -23.14 -4.51 39.19
CA CYS A 395 -23.42 -5.86 38.72
C CYS A 395 -24.64 -5.95 37.77
N SER A 396 -24.91 -4.92 36.96
CA SER A 396 -25.92 -4.98 35.90
C SER A 396 -25.60 -6.08 34.88
N LEU A 397 -26.66 -6.65 34.29
CA LEU A 397 -26.57 -7.58 33.17
C LEU A 397 -26.77 -6.83 31.84
N ALA A 398 -26.09 -7.28 30.80
CA ALA A 398 -26.31 -6.83 29.44
C ALA A 398 -26.32 -8.00 28.46
N GLY A 399 -27.07 -7.86 27.36
CA GLY A 399 -27.03 -8.80 26.24
C GLY A 399 -26.35 -8.17 25.03
N VAL A 400 -25.61 -8.96 24.27
CA VAL A 400 -24.95 -8.55 23.02
C VAL A 400 -25.38 -9.49 21.91
N SER A 401 -26.04 -8.97 20.89
CA SER A 401 -26.51 -9.73 19.72
C SER A 401 -25.68 -9.44 18.48
N SER A 402 -25.33 -10.49 17.74
CA SER A 402 -24.84 -10.34 16.36
C SER A 402 -25.44 -11.41 15.45
N TYR A 403 -26.02 -10.96 14.33
CA TYR A 403 -26.71 -11.82 13.36
C TYR A 403 -26.00 -11.73 12.00
N GLY A 404 -25.42 -12.83 11.55
CA GLY A 404 -24.72 -12.93 10.29
C GLY A 404 -25.67 -12.79 9.11
N MET A 405 -25.19 -12.21 8.00
CA MET A 405 -25.99 -12.07 6.79
C MET A 405 -26.39 -13.42 6.16
N THR A 406 -25.63 -14.48 6.45
CA THR A 406 -25.89 -15.87 6.01
C THR A 406 -26.74 -16.68 7.01
N GLY A 407 -27.24 -16.03 8.07
CA GLY A 407 -28.21 -16.61 9.00
C GLY A 407 -27.65 -17.10 10.34
N THR A 408 -26.33 -17.19 10.53
CA THR A 408 -25.76 -17.59 11.83
C THR A 408 -25.92 -16.48 12.86
N ASN A 409 -26.64 -16.78 13.94
CA ASN A 409 -26.95 -15.85 15.01
C ASN A 409 -26.17 -16.20 16.28
N ALA A 410 -25.69 -15.17 16.99
CA ALA A 410 -24.98 -15.32 18.25
C ALA A 410 -25.49 -14.29 19.27
N HIS A 411 -25.64 -14.72 20.53
CA HIS A 411 -25.99 -13.85 21.65
C HIS A 411 -25.10 -14.15 22.85
N VAL A 412 -24.60 -13.12 23.54
CA VAL A 412 -23.75 -13.23 24.73
C VAL A 412 -24.32 -12.38 25.86
N ILE A 413 -24.35 -12.96 27.07
CA ILE A 413 -24.79 -12.28 28.30
C ILE A 413 -23.55 -11.88 29.10
N LEU A 414 -23.48 -10.59 29.44
CA LEU A 414 -22.43 -9.96 30.22
C LEU A 414 -22.92 -9.56 31.61
N GLU A 415 -22.02 -9.56 32.58
CA GLU A 415 -22.22 -9.05 33.95
C GLU A 415 -21.07 -8.11 34.33
N GLY A 416 -21.40 -6.94 34.89
CA GLY A 416 -20.41 -6.03 35.48
C GLY A 416 -19.73 -6.65 36.71
N TYR A 417 -18.46 -6.31 36.95
CA TYR A 417 -17.67 -6.93 38.03
C TYR A 417 -17.08 -5.88 38.97
N GLU A 418 -17.48 -5.91 40.25
CA GLU A 418 -17.13 -4.87 41.23
C GLU A 418 -15.69 -4.93 41.74
N ASN A 419 -15.08 -6.12 41.79
CA ASN A 419 -13.74 -6.31 42.36
C ASN A 419 -12.69 -6.46 41.26
N ALA A 420 -12.67 -5.53 40.31
CA ALA A 420 -11.91 -5.63 39.06
C ALA A 420 -10.39 -5.81 39.22
N GLY A 421 -9.81 -5.75 40.42
CA GLY A 421 -8.36 -5.84 40.63
C GLY A 421 -7.65 -4.55 40.21
N LYS A 422 -6.33 -4.58 40.11
CA LYS A 422 -5.54 -3.43 39.66
C LYS A 422 -5.11 -3.64 38.21
N ARG A 423 -5.46 -2.71 37.32
CA ARG A 423 -4.96 -2.71 35.95
C ARG A 423 -3.46 -2.39 35.94
N ILE A 424 -2.65 -3.31 35.41
CA ILE A 424 -1.20 -3.19 35.29
C ILE A 424 -0.87 -3.35 33.80
N ALA A 425 -0.62 -2.25 33.11
CA ALA A 425 -0.17 -2.24 31.73
C ALA A 425 1.03 -1.29 31.65
N GLU A 426 2.20 -1.84 31.30
CA GLU A 426 3.39 -1.03 31.05
C GLU A 426 3.33 -0.44 29.63
N PRO A 427 3.92 0.74 29.38
CA PRO A 427 4.01 1.28 28.03
C PRO A 427 4.80 0.33 27.12
N LEU A 428 4.23 0.00 25.97
CA LEU A 428 4.94 -0.75 24.93
C LEU A 428 5.86 0.21 24.16
N GLU A 429 7.17 -0.05 24.17
CA GLU A 429 8.16 0.71 23.41
C GLU A 429 8.17 0.31 21.91
N MET A 430 7.06 0.57 21.20
CA MET A 430 6.94 0.31 19.77
C MET A 430 7.27 1.55 18.92
N GLN A 431 8.04 1.36 17.85
CA GLN A 431 8.37 2.33 16.82
C GLN A 431 7.58 2.04 15.54
N LEU A 432 6.30 2.46 15.52
CA LEU A 432 5.46 2.29 14.34
C LEU A 432 6.00 3.10 13.16
N ARG A 433 6.17 2.43 12.02
CA ARG A 433 6.54 3.03 10.73
C ARG A 433 5.61 2.55 9.63
N SER A 434 5.58 3.30 8.54
CA SER A 434 4.80 2.98 7.36
C SER A 434 5.44 1.83 6.56
N TYR A 435 4.68 0.77 6.33
CA TYR A 435 5.03 -0.36 5.47
C TYR A 435 3.92 -0.58 4.44
N TRP A 436 4.19 -0.14 3.22
CA TRP A 436 3.40 -0.45 2.04
C TRP A 436 4.39 -0.87 0.97
N PHE A 437 4.05 -1.88 0.17
CA PHE A 437 4.92 -2.29 -0.92
C PHE A 437 5.24 -1.08 -1.82
N PRO A 438 6.46 -1.01 -2.39
CA PRO A 438 6.82 0.09 -3.27
C PRO A 438 5.84 0.13 -4.45
N LEU A 439 5.21 1.30 -4.64
CA LEU A 439 4.41 1.58 -5.82
C LEU A 439 5.29 2.00 -6.99
N ASP A 440 6.47 2.54 -6.69
CA ASP A 440 7.47 2.96 -7.65
C ASP A 440 8.10 1.73 -8.30
N ARG A 441 8.37 1.85 -9.59
CA ARG A 441 8.81 0.76 -10.46
C ARG A 441 9.82 1.30 -11.42
N ASN A 442 10.77 0.46 -11.79
CA ASN A 442 11.58 0.73 -12.96
C ASN A 442 10.75 0.45 -14.22
N SER A 443 10.47 1.50 -15.01
CA SER A 443 9.67 1.43 -16.25
C SER A 443 10.27 0.47 -17.30
N PHE A 444 11.57 0.17 -17.20
CA PHE A 444 12.30 -0.67 -18.15
C PHE A 444 12.54 -2.09 -17.62
N ALA A 445 12.03 -2.44 -16.43
CA ALA A 445 12.24 -3.76 -15.85
C ALA A 445 11.65 -4.87 -16.74
N VAL A 446 12.48 -5.87 -17.05
CA VAL A 446 12.07 -7.07 -17.78
C VAL A 446 11.53 -8.08 -16.75
N SER A 447 10.22 -8.05 -16.49
CA SER A 447 9.59 -8.89 -15.46
C SER A 447 8.82 -10.10 -16.01
N ASN A 448 8.58 -10.15 -17.32
CA ASN A 448 7.81 -11.20 -17.98
C ASN A 448 8.69 -11.96 -18.99
N PRO A 449 8.73 -13.31 -18.95
CA PRO A 449 9.43 -14.11 -19.97
C PRO A 449 9.06 -13.77 -21.41
N LEU A 450 7.82 -13.33 -21.70
CA LEU A 450 7.37 -12.93 -23.03
C LEU A 450 8.05 -11.66 -23.56
N GLN A 451 8.62 -10.84 -22.67
CA GLN A 451 9.38 -9.66 -23.05
C GLN A 451 10.78 -10.01 -23.59
N ARG A 452 11.23 -11.26 -23.47
CA ARG A 452 12.57 -11.66 -23.88
C ARG A 452 12.51 -12.90 -24.77
N LEU A 453 13.10 -12.79 -25.94
CA LEU A 453 13.32 -13.91 -26.85
C LEU A 453 14.81 -14.02 -27.13
N GLU A 454 15.39 -15.18 -26.84
CA GLU A 454 16.80 -15.46 -27.11
C GLU A 454 16.92 -16.67 -28.04
N THR A 455 17.67 -16.52 -29.12
CA THR A 455 18.08 -17.59 -30.04
C THR A 455 19.61 -17.77 -29.97
N GLU A 456 20.15 -18.68 -30.80
CA GLU A 456 21.60 -18.85 -30.91
C GLU A 456 22.31 -17.57 -31.39
N HIS A 457 21.65 -16.79 -32.26
CA HIS A 457 22.24 -15.62 -32.92
C HIS A 457 21.68 -14.27 -32.47
N THR A 458 20.50 -14.24 -31.85
CA THR A 458 19.80 -12.98 -31.57
C THR A 458 19.25 -12.95 -30.16
N LEU A 459 19.43 -11.82 -29.47
CA LEU A 459 18.68 -11.46 -28.28
C LEU A 459 17.70 -10.34 -28.65
N CYS A 460 16.42 -10.56 -28.41
CA CYS A 460 15.37 -9.55 -28.56
C CYS A 460 14.71 -9.31 -27.19
N VAL A 461 14.62 -8.05 -26.80
CA VAL A 461 13.97 -7.62 -25.56
C VAL A 461 12.96 -6.55 -25.90
N GLN A 462 11.71 -6.73 -25.47
CA GLN A 462 10.62 -5.80 -25.64
C GLN A 462 10.28 -5.11 -24.32
N PHE A 463 10.26 -3.77 -24.36
CA PHE A 463 9.82 -2.90 -23.27
C PHE A 463 8.45 -2.31 -23.64
N PRO A 464 7.36 -2.76 -23.00
CA PRO A 464 6.04 -2.16 -23.16
C PRO A 464 5.96 -0.89 -22.32
N LEU A 465 6.16 0.26 -22.95
CA LEU A 465 6.14 1.56 -22.28
C LEU A 465 4.74 2.18 -22.40
N ILE A 466 4.08 2.40 -21.28
CA ILE A 466 2.77 3.05 -21.23
C ILE A 466 2.97 4.46 -20.69
N LEU A 467 2.63 5.49 -21.48
CA LEU A 467 2.91 6.90 -21.15
C LEU A 467 2.41 7.29 -19.75
N GLN A 468 1.23 6.81 -19.34
CA GLN A 468 0.68 7.11 -18.01
C GLN A 468 1.48 6.48 -16.86
N GLN A 469 2.25 5.43 -17.13
CA GLN A 469 3.03 4.65 -16.17
C GLN A 469 4.53 4.97 -16.21
N CYS A 470 5.05 5.47 -17.34
CA CYS A 470 6.46 5.80 -17.53
C CYS A 470 6.72 7.28 -17.26
N TRP A 471 7.20 7.61 -16.07
CA TRP A 471 7.49 8.99 -15.68
C TRP A 471 8.59 9.61 -16.56
N GLU A 472 9.52 8.81 -17.06
CA GLU A 472 10.67 9.22 -17.86
C GLU A 472 10.24 9.94 -19.15
N ILE A 473 9.09 9.55 -19.70
CA ILE A 473 8.51 10.13 -20.91
C ILE A 473 7.46 11.19 -20.53
N ARG A 474 6.62 10.88 -19.53
CA ARG A 474 5.52 11.76 -19.10
C ARG A 474 6.02 13.11 -18.59
N GLU A 475 7.12 13.11 -17.83
CA GLU A 475 7.66 14.30 -17.17
C GLU A 475 8.72 15.02 -18.02
N HIS A 476 9.29 14.36 -19.03
CA HIS A 476 10.25 14.96 -19.96
C HIS A 476 9.53 15.55 -21.18
N VAL A 477 9.11 16.82 -21.04
CA VAL A 477 8.32 17.54 -22.04
C VAL A 477 9.17 18.65 -22.66
N PHE A 478 9.28 18.65 -23.99
CA PHE A 478 10.00 19.65 -24.75
C PHE A 478 9.10 20.23 -25.85
N GLY A 479 8.93 21.55 -25.89
CA GLY A 479 8.07 22.22 -26.88
C GLY A 479 6.62 21.75 -26.88
N GLY A 480 6.11 21.30 -25.73
CA GLY A 480 4.75 20.74 -25.58
C GLY A 480 4.60 19.27 -26.01
N SER A 481 5.68 18.59 -26.40
CA SER A 481 5.68 17.17 -26.78
C SER A 481 6.43 16.33 -25.76
N HIS A 482 5.94 15.12 -25.46
CA HIS A 482 6.65 14.16 -24.63
C HIS A 482 7.81 13.55 -25.42
N LEU A 483 9.02 13.60 -24.86
CA LEU A 483 10.24 13.11 -25.48
C LEU A 483 10.92 12.11 -24.56
N MET A 484 11.33 10.96 -25.07
CA MET A 484 12.16 10.04 -24.31
C MET A 484 13.61 10.54 -24.23
N VAL A 485 14.16 10.61 -23.02
CA VAL A 485 15.59 10.91 -22.84
C VAL A 485 16.45 9.80 -23.40
N SER A 486 17.48 10.17 -24.16
CA SER A 486 18.37 9.22 -24.80
C SER A 486 19.18 8.40 -23.79
N THR A 487 19.46 8.94 -22.60
CA THR A 487 20.18 8.24 -21.51
C THR A 487 19.41 7.04 -20.96
N ALA A 488 18.09 6.94 -21.17
CA ALA A 488 17.32 5.78 -20.76
C ALA A 488 17.75 4.48 -21.46
N ILE A 489 18.48 4.56 -22.57
CA ILE A 489 19.07 3.39 -23.22
C ILE A 489 19.99 2.60 -22.29
N PHE A 490 20.72 3.27 -21.39
CA PHE A 490 21.65 2.58 -20.48
C PHE A 490 20.90 1.66 -19.52
N GLU A 491 19.76 2.10 -19.01
CA GLU A 491 18.90 1.26 -18.18
C GLU A 491 18.26 0.14 -18.99
N MET A 492 17.73 0.42 -20.19
CA MET A 492 17.17 -0.62 -21.05
C MET A 492 18.21 -1.69 -21.41
N LEU A 493 19.45 -1.31 -21.70
CA LEU A 493 20.54 -2.25 -21.94
C LEU A 493 20.86 -3.07 -20.68
N ALA A 494 20.95 -2.42 -19.52
CA ALA A 494 21.20 -3.10 -18.25
C ALA A 494 20.12 -4.15 -17.96
N GLN A 495 18.84 -3.77 -18.05
CA GLN A 495 17.68 -4.66 -17.83
C GLN A 495 17.56 -5.74 -18.92
N GLY A 496 17.79 -5.38 -20.18
CA GLY A 496 17.71 -6.30 -21.30
C GLY A 496 18.78 -7.40 -21.29
N LEU A 497 20.00 -7.02 -20.89
CA LEU A 497 21.13 -7.94 -20.77
C LEU A 497 21.18 -8.65 -19.41
N GLN A 498 20.43 -8.18 -18.41
CA GLN A 498 20.40 -8.77 -17.08
C GLN A 498 20.03 -10.26 -17.13
N ALA A 499 20.75 -11.08 -16.36
CA ALA A 499 20.55 -12.53 -16.31
C ALA A 499 20.76 -13.28 -17.64
N THR A 500 21.41 -12.64 -18.61
CA THR A 500 22.01 -13.34 -19.76
C THR A 500 23.49 -13.63 -19.48
N GLY A 501 24.13 -14.46 -20.31
CA GLY A 501 25.60 -14.60 -20.29
C GLY A 501 26.37 -13.33 -20.70
N TYR A 502 25.66 -12.24 -21.04
CA TYR A 502 26.17 -11.01 -21.63
C TYR A 502 25.82 -9.77 -20.78
N GLY A 503 25.80 -9.88 -19.44
CA GLY A 503 25.53 -8.74 -18.54
C GLY A 503 26.32 -7.49 -18.93
N LEU A 504 25.69 -6.31 -18.84
CA LEU A 504 26.25 -5.05 -19.35
C LEU A 504 27.62 -4.71 -18.73
N GLU A 505 27.89 -5.17 -17.50
CA GLU A 505 29.18 -5.04 -16.84
C GLU A 505 30.36 -5.65 -17.62
N ALA A 506 30.11 -6.60 -18.52
CA ALA A 506 31.11 -7.26 -19.34
C ALA A 506 31.43 -6.50 -20.64
N PHE A 507 30.70 -5.42 -20.95
CA PHE A 507 30.82 -4.69 -22.21
C PHE A 507 31.09 -3.21 -21.99
N ASN A 508 31.80 -2.63 -22.95
CA ASN A 508 31.81 -1.21 -23.22
C ASN A 508 30.89 -0.94 -24.43
N ILE A 509 30.45 0.31 -24.59
CA ILE A 509 29.65 0.69 -25.76
C ILE A 509 30.52 1.51 -26.71
N ARG A 510 30.38 1.24 -28.00
CA ARG A 510 30.98 2.02 -29.09
C ARG A 510 29.91 2.44 -30.09
N ASN A 511 30.13 3.58 -30.73
CA ASN A 511 29.30 4.09 -31.82
C ASN A 511 27.80 4.09 -31.49
N LEU A 512 27.40 4.60 -30.31
CA LEU A 512 25.98 4.75 -30.00
C LEU A 512 25.43 5.97 -30.75
N HIS A 513 24.69 5.71 -31.82
CA HIS A 513 24.10 6.73 -32.68
C HIS A 513 22.61 6.91 -32.37
N ILE A 514 22.19 8.15 -32.16
CA ILE A 514 20.75 8.49 -32.14
C ILE A 514 20.31 8.80 -33.56
N LEU A 515 19.29 8.08 -34.02
CA LEU A 515 18.79 8.16 -35.39
C LEU A 515 17.57 9.06 -35.50
N ALA A 516 16.71 9.05 -34.48
CA ALA A 516 15.49 9.85 -34.44
C ALA A 516 15.12 10.14 -32.97
N PRO A 517 14.39 11.23 -32.68
CA PRO A 517 13.83 11.43 -31.37
C PRO A 517 12.62 10.51 -31.19
N LEU A 518 12.52 9.85 -30.03
CA LEU A 518 11.32 9.11 -29.66
C LEU A 518 10.35 10.08 -28.97
N SER A 519 9.44 10.65 -29.77
CA SER A 519 8.37 11.53 -29.30
C SER A 519 7.03 10.80 -29.31
N SER A 520 6.21 10.96 -28.26
CA SER A 520 4.88 10.33 -28.19
C SER A 520 3.78 11.36 -27.93
N GLY A 521 2.66 11.18 -28.65
CA GLY A 521 1.47 12.02 -28.56
C GLY A 521 0.46 11.56 -27.50
N GLU A 522 0.16 10.26 -27.37
CA GLU A 522 -0.79 9.76 -26.36
C GLU A 522 -0.91 8.21 -26.23
N GLU A 523 -0.12 7.39 -26.94
CA GLU A 523 -0.27 5.92 -26.96
C GLU A 523 0.84 5.14 -26.23
N ALA A 524 0.57 3.85 -25.97
CA ALA A 524 1.57 2.88 -25.53
C ALA A 524 2.62 2.63 -26.63
N LEU A 525 3.89 2.70 -26.25
CA LEU A 525 5.04 2.46 -27.10
C LEU A 525 5.57 1.06 -26.85
N LYS A 526 5.79 0.29 -27.91
CA LYS A 526 6.59 -0.93 -27.81
C LYS A 526 8.00 -0.60 -28.27
N VAL A 527 8.95 -0.63 -27.35
CA VAL A 527 10.37 -0.44 -27.66
C VAL A 527 11.02 -1.82 -27.72
N ASN A 528 11.75 -2.10 -28.79
CA ASN A 528 12.44 -3.37 -28.98
C ASN A 528 13.96 -3.12 -29.04
N LEU A 529 14.70 -3.73 -28.13
CA LEU A 529 16.14 -3.87 -28.19
C LEU A 529 16.48 -5.20 -28.87
N VAL A 530 17.20 -5.15 -29.97
CA VAL A 530 17.67 -6.33 -30.69
C VAL A 530 19.19 -6.31 -30.75
N ILE A 531 19.82 -7.38 -30.28
CA ILE A 531 21.27 -7.57 -30.27
C ILE A 531 21.61 -8.82 -31.07
N ASP A 532 22.48 -8.65 -32.06
CA ASP A 532 23.12 -9.75 -32.76
C ASP A 532 24.27 -10.28 -31.91
N LYS A 533 24.20 -11.54 -31.48
CA LYS A 533 25.14 -12.17 -30.54
C LYS A 533 26.51 -12.48 -31.16
N LEU A 534 26.62 -12.48 -32.49
CA LEU A 534 27.88 -12.75 -33.20
C LEU A 534 28.67 -11.46 -33.45
N THR A 535 27.98 -10.42 -33.91
CA THR A 535 28.57 -9.12 -34.24
C THR A 535 28.54 -8.15 -33.08
N LEU A 536 27.75 -8.44 -32.05
CA LEU A 536 27.50 -7.59 -30.89
C LEU A 536 26.92 -6.21 -31.25
N ARG A 537 26.27 -6.12 -32.40
CA ARG A 537 25.56 -4.92 -32.85
C ARG A 537 24.14 -4.90 -32.29
N GLY A 538 23.79 -3.77 -31.69
CA GLY A 538 22.47 -3.49 -31.15
C GLY A 538 21.69 -2.50 -32.00
N THR A 539 20.40 -2.73 -32.17
CA THR A 539 19.45 -1.73 -32.69
C THR A 539 18.28 -1.62 -31.73
N VAL A 540 17.86 -0.39 -31.46
CA VAL A 540 16.64 -0.13 -30.70
C VAL A 540 15.64 0.57 -31.61
N SER A 541 14.44 0.03 -31.62
CA SER A 541 13.33 0.51 -32.42
C SER A 541 12.08 0.67 -31.58
N TYR A 542 11.14 1.44 -32.08
CA TYR A 542 9.85 1.64 -31.42
C TYR A 542 8.72 1.63 -32.44
N SER A 543 7.54 1.22 -31.98
CA SER A 543 6.30 1.38 -32.73
C SER A 543 5.35 2.34 -32.00
N ALA A 544 4.81 3.31 -32.75
CA ALA A 544 3.79 4.26 -32.28
C ALA A 544 2.72 4.40 -33.38
N ALA A 545 1.43 4.37 -33.04
CA ALA A 545 0.33 4.50 -34.00
C ALA A 545 0.42 3.57 -35.23
N GLY A 546 0.99 2.37 -35.06
CA GLY A 546 1.17 1.38 -36.13
C GLY A 546 2.36 1.63 -37.06
N GLU A 547 3.14 2.70 -36.88
CA GLU A 547 4.38 2.95 -37.62
C GLU A 547 5.60 2.49 -36.83
N TYR A 548 6.57 1.89 -37.52
CA TYR A 548 7.83 1.41 -36.96
C TYR A 548 8.98 2.35 -37.31
N ARG A 549 9.78 2.72 -36.31
CA ARG A 549 10.93 3.63 -36.48
C ARG A 549 12.13 3.13 -35.69
N ASN A 550 13.33 3.34 -36.22
CA ASN A 550 14.56 3.08 -35.48
C ASN A 550 14.88 4.29 -34.59
N TRP A 551 15.20 4.03 -33.32
CA TRP A 551 15.56 5.04 -32.35
C TRP A 551 17.08 5.26 -32.31
N LEU A 552 17.83 4.18 -32.08
CA LEU A 552 19.28 4.23 -31.94
C LEU A 552 19.95 2.92 -32.36
N GLN A 553 21.26 2.98 -32.60
CA GLN A 553 22.13 1.85 -32.88
C GLN A 553 23.39 1.93 -32.03
N LEU A 554 23.98 0.79 -31.71
CA LEU A 554 25.21 0.71 -30.92
C LEU A 554 26.00 -0.56 -31.20
N GLU A 555 27.25 -0.59 -30.75
CA GLU A 555 28.11 -1.77 -30.76
C GLU A 555 28.55 -2.08 -29.32
N LEU A 556 28.36 -3.32 -28.88
CA LEU A 556 28.87 -3.80 -27.60
C LEU A 556 30.27 -4.38 -27.81
N VAL A 557 31.23 -3.93 -27.01
CA VAL A 557 32.63 -4.39 -27.08
C VAL A 557 32.97 -5.13 -25.79
N PRO A 558 33.30 -6.44 -25.85
CA PRO A 558 33.67 -7.19 -24.65
C PRO A 558 34.92 -6.61 -24.00
N LYS A 559 34.88 -6.36 -22.69
CA LYS A 559 36.03 -5.87 -21.93
C LYS A 559 37.22 -6.83 -21.99
N ALA A 560 36.97 -8.15 -22.09
CA ALA A 560 38.01 -9.18 -22.18
C ALA A 560 38.86 -9.12 -23.48
N LEU A 561 38.30 -8.58 -24.58
CA LEU A 561 39.02 -8.49 -25.86
C LEU A 561 39.93 -7.25 -25.97
N GLN A 562 39.86 -6.32 -25.02
CA GLN A 562 40.75 -5.15 -24.97
C GLN A 562 42.15 -5.47 -24.38
N ALA A 563 42.35 -6.68 -23.85
CA ALA A 563 43.59 -7.07 -23.15
C ALA A 563 44.76 -7.48 -24.07
N GLU A 564 44.54 -7.73 -25.36
CA GLU A 564 45.61 -8.09 -26.31
C GLU A 564 45.94 -6.94 -27.27
N GLY A 565 46.92 -6.12 -26.90
CA GLY A 565 47.67 -5.27 -27.85
C GLY A 565 47.38 -3.76 -27.86
N ALA A 566 46.38 -3.29 -27.11
CA ALA A 566 46.23 -1.87 -26.79
C ALA A 566 46.66 -1.65 -25.33
N THR A 567 47.47 -0.61 -25.06
CA THR A 567 47.55 -0.05 -23.70
C THR A 567 46.13 0.15 -23.22
N PRO A 568 45.74 -0.35 -22.02
CA PRO A 568 44.40 -0.15 -21.54
C PRO A 568 44.12 1.35 -21.58
N ALA A 569 43.15 1.78 -22.38
CA ALA A 569 42.32 2.92 -21.98
C ALA A 569 41.30 2.43 -20.94
N GLY A 570 41.71 1.47 -20.08
CA GLY A 570 40.99 1.19 -18.86
C GLY A 570 40.93 2.49 -18.09
N LEU A 571 39.81 2.72 -17.39
CA LEU A 571 39.69 3.77 -16.38
C LEU A 571 40.98 3.75 -15.57
N ASP A 572 41.82 4.75 -15.75
CA ASP A 572 43.14 4.81 -15.14
C ASP A 572 42.90 4.79 -13.63
N GLN A 573 43.27 3.71 -12.96
CA GLN A 573 42.93 3.53 -11.54
C GLN A 573 43.63 4.57 -10.66
N ASP A 574 44.63 5.28 -11.21
CA ASP A 574 45.32 6.43 -10.62
C ASP A 574 44.62 7.79 -10.89
N THR A 575 43.47 7.82 -11.57
CA THR A 575 42.62 9.03 -11.73
C THR A 575 41.47 9.09 -10.72
N GLY A 576 41.65 8.46 -9.55
CA GLY A 576 40.76 8.69 -8.42
C GLY A 576 40.82 10.17 -8.00
N LEU A 577 39.67 10.75 -7.64
CA LEU A 577 39.66 11.96 -6.81
C LEU A 577 40.15 11.55 -5.40
N GLU A 578 41.45 11.32 -5.23
CA GLU A 578 41.99 10.70 -4.00
C GLU A 578 41.81 11.57 -2.77
N GLU A 579 41.74 12.89 -2.90
CA GLU A 579 41.28 13.78 -1.84
C GLU A 579 40.49 14.94 -2.46
N PHE A 580 39.21 15.11 -2.10
CA PHE A 580 38.40 16.29 -2.43
C PHE A 580 39.02 17.61 -1.91
N GLU A 581 40.14 17.55 -1.17
CA GLU A 581 40.91 18.65 -0.63
C GLU A 581 42.16 19.03 -1.48
N GLU A 582 42.55 18.25 -2.50
CA GLU A 582 43.49 18.69 -3.54
C GLU A 582 42.75 19.55 -4.59
N LEU A 583 42.17 20.64 -4.10
CA LEU A 583 41.32 21.61 -4.82
C LEU A 583 42.11 22.57 -5.71
N GLU A 584 43.45 22.48 -5.77
CA GLU A 584 44.30 23.46 -6.46
C GLU A 584 44.08 23.51 -7.99
N GLU A 585 43.57 22.45 -8.64
CA GLU A 585 43.13 22.49 -10.05
C GLU A 585 41.69 23.01 -10.24
N PHE A 586 40.85 22.98 -9.21
CA PHE A 586 39.45 23.42 -9.25
C PHE A 586 39.25 24.86 -8.77
N GLU A 587 40.28 25.52 -8.20
CA GLU A 587 40.25 26.94 -7.82
C GLU A 587 39.94 27.91 -8.98
N VAL A 588 39.99 27.44 -10.24
CA VAL A 588 39.68 28.24 -11.44
C VAL A 588 38.20 28.14 -11.86
N LEU A 589 37.40 27.25 -11.26
CA LEU A 589 35.98 27.10 -11.61
C LEU A 589 35.09 27.99 -10.73
N GLU A 590 34.17 28.69 -11.38
CA GLU A 590 33.14 29.50 -10.73
C GLU A 590 31.93 28.61 -10.38
N GLU A 591 31.48 28.63 -9.12
CA GLU A 591 30.21 28.00 -8.73
C GLU A 591 29.03 28.82 -9.27
N LEU A 592 28.15 28.16 -10.02
CA LEU A 592 26.92 28.78 -10.54
C LEU A 592 25.69 28.29 -9.77
N GLU A 593 24.72 29.19 -9.61
CA GLU A 593 23.39 28.81 -9.13
C GLU A 593 22.69 27.92 -10.16
N VAL A 594 22.16 26.78 -9.69
CA VAL A 594 21.46 25.81 -10.52
C VAL A 594 20.03 26.32 -10.78
N THR A 595 19.84 27.05 -11.88
CA THR A 595 18.57 27.71 -12.20
C THR A 595 17.64 26.89 -13.09
N SER A 596 18.18 26.04 -14.00
CA SER A 596 17.37 25.16 -14.85
C SER A 596 18.13 23.90 -15.25
N GLN A 597 17.61 22.71 -14.96
CA GLN A 597 18.27 21.43 -15.27
C GLN A 597 17.96 20.90 -16.68
N VAL A 598 16.92 21.43 -17.34
CA VAL A 598 16.45 21.03 -18.68
C VAL A 598 16.32 22.25 -19.61
N GLY A 599 17.27 23.18 -19.50
CA GLY A 599 17.38 24.32 -20.41
C GLY A 599 16.17 25.26 -20.46
N ASP A 600 16.04 26.14 -19.46
CA ASP A 600 15.08 27.26 -19.55
C ASP A 600 15.43 28.22 -20.70
N LEU A 601 14.53 28.36 -21.66
CA LEU A 601 14.52 29.53 -22.53
C LEU A 601 13.99 30.72 -21.69
N GLU A 602 14.65 31.87 -21.78
CA GLU A 602 14.13 33.10 -21.15
C GLU A 602 12.68 33.32 -21.59
N GLY A 603 11.74 33.27 -20.63
CA GLY A 603 10.33 33.59 -20.85
C GLY A 603 9.31 32.49 -20.60
N THR A 604 9.68 31.25 -20.25
CA THR A 604 8.70 30.23 -19.84
C THR A 604 8.78 29.93 -18.36
N SER A 605 7.67 30.13 -17.66
CA SER A 605 7.45 29.69 -16.27
C SER A 605 7.36 28.17 -16.18
N LEU A 606 8.48 27.47 -16.40
CA LEU A 606 8.54 26.01 -16.46
C LEU A 606 8.67 25.44 -15.04
N GLN A 607 7.77 24.52 -14.67
CA GLN A 607 7.92 23.74 -13.45
C GLN A 607 8.77 22.51 -13.73
N ILE A 608 10.01 22.47 -13.24
CA ILE A 608 10.84 21.25 -13.27
C ILE A 608 10.24 20.24 -12.28
N PRO A 609 9.73 19.08 -12.74
CA PRO A 609 9.15 18.07 -11.85
C PRO A 609 10.19 17.51 -10.87
N GLY A 610 9.74 17.01 -9.72
CA GLY A 610 10.63 16.62 -8.61
C GLY A 610 11.75 15.64 -8.99
N ARG A 611 11.46 14.65 -9.86
CA ARG A 611 12.43 13.63 -10.31
C ARG A 611 13.59 14.18 -11.15
N TRP A 612 13.42 15.36 -11.73
CA TRP A 612 14.42 16.04 -12.56
C TRP A 612 15.24 17.05 -11.77
N LYS A 613 15.18 17.04 -10.42
CA LYS A 613 15.98 17.90 -9.54
C LYS A 613 17.17 17.14 -8.97
N THR A 614 18.08 16.73 -9.84
CA THR A 614 19.23 15.87 -9.51
C THR A 614 20.55 16.63 -9.37
N VAL A 615 20.70 17.81 -10.01
CA VAL A 615 21.88 18.66 -9.83
C VAL A 615 21.85 19.37 -8.46
N ASP A 616 22.85 19.08 -7.62
CA ASP A 616 23.06 19.70 -6.30
C ASP A 616 23.91 20.98 -6.42
N ARG A 617 25.04 20.89 -7.15
CA ARG A 617 25.98 22.00 -7.37
C ARG A 617 26.63 21.91 -8.74
N LEU A 618 27.05 23.06 -9.27
CA LEU A 618 27.64 23.19 -10.60
C LEU A 618 28.80 24.19 -10.56
N TRP A 619 29.97 23.75 -11.00
CA TRP A 619 31.16 24.59 -11.16
C TRP A 619 31.59 24.60 -12.62
N VAL A 620 32.03 25.76 -13.13
CA VAL A 620 32.31 25.94 -14.56
C VAL A 620 33.54 26.80 -14.77
N SER A 621 34.33 26.51 -15.81
CA SER A 621 35.49 27.33 -16.18
C SER A 621 35.07 28.70 -16.72
N ALA A 622 35.95 29.69 -16.62
CA ALA A 622 35.73 31.02 -17.18
C ALA A 622 35.45 30.97 -18.70
N GLU A 623 36.11 30.05 -19.43
CA GLU A 623 35.94 29.86 -20.87
C GLU A 623 34.71 29.02 -21.24
N ARG A 624 33.97 28.51 -20.24
CA ARG A 624 32.77 27.65 -20.39
C ARG A 624 33.05 26.38 -21.23
N ASP A 625 34.27 25.87 -21.14
CA ASP A 625 34.75 24.67 -21.82
C ASP A 625 34.94 23.47 -20.89
N ARG A 626 34.81 23.66 -19.56
CA ARG A 626 34.83 22.61 -18.55
C ARG A 626 33.77 22.86 -17.48
N ALA A 627 33.13 21.80 -17.00
CA ALA A 627 32.23 21.84 -15.86
C ALA A 627 32.38 20.63 -14.94
N LEU A 628 32.26 20.86 -13.64
CA LEU A 628 32.08 19.82 -12.63
C LEU A 628 30.67 19.93 -12.06
N VAL A 629 29.94 18.81 -12.03
CA VAL A 629 28.54 18.75 -11.58
C VAL A 629 28.43 17.79 -10.42
N LYS A 630 27.98 18.26 -9.26
CA LYS A 630 27.56 17.36 -8.17
C LYS A 630 26.10 16.98 -8.37
N LEU A 631 25.86 15.69 -8.45
CA LEU A 631 24.54 15.08 -8.67
C LEU A 631 24.13 14.30 -7.42
N LYS A 632 22.83 14.27 -7.12
CA LYS A 632 22.28 13.46 -6.04
C LYS A 632 20.89 12.93 -6.37
N ALA A 633 20.46 11.90 -5.64
CA ALA A 633 19.09 11.44 -5.68
C ALA A 633 18.12 12.59 -5.30
N PRO A 634 17.03 12.82 -6.06
CA PRO A 634 16.11 13.89 -5.76
C PRO A 634 15.35 13.59 -4.45
N SER A 635 15.15 14.62 -3.62
CA SER A 635 14.53 14.44 -2.31
C SER A 635 13.10 13.88 -2.43
N GLY A 636 12.80 12.83 -1.67
CA GLY A 636 11.52 12.13 -1.70
C GLY A 636 11.40 11.01 -2.74
N TYR A 637 12.45 10.79 -3.56
CA TYR A 637 12.52 9.74 -4.57
C TYR A 637 13.70 8.77 -4.36
N GLU A 638 14.33 8.80 -3.19
CA GLU A 638 15.55 8.04 -2.89
C GLU A 638 15.32 6.52 -3.06
N ARG A 639 14.14 6.01 -2.69
CA ARG A 639 13.79 4.59 -2.89
C ARG A 639 13.58 4.22 -4.36
N GLU A 640 13.11 5.14 -5.19
CA GLU A 640 12.95 4.90 -6.63
C GLU A 640 14.32 4.82 -7.31
N PHE A 641 15.28 5.63 -6.85
CA PHE A 641 16.65 5.63 -7.34
C PHE A 641 17.30 4.25 -7.24
N ASP A 642 17.05 3.52 -6.14
CA ASP A 642 17.54 2.16 -5.91
C ASP A 642 16.95 1.10 -6.88
N LEU A 643 15.91 1.44 -7.66
CA LEU A 643 15.28 0.53 -8.62
C LEU A 643 16.00 0.50 -9.98
N TYR A 644 16.92 1.43 -10.23
CA TYR A 644 17.60 1.61 -11.52
C TYR A 644 19.10 1.33 -11.37
N SER A 645 19.71 0.73 -12.39
CA SER A 645 21.17 0.65 -12.50
C SER A 645 21.78 1.95 -13.04
N PHE A 646 21.00 2.64 -13.87
CA PHE A 646 21.33 3.87 -14.58
C PHE A 646 20.11 4.80 -14.59
N TYR A 647 19.96 5.61 -13.53
CA TYR A 647 18.78 6.47 -13.36
C TYR A 647 18.74 7.59 -14.42
N PRO A 648 17.72 7.65 -15.32
CA PRO A 648 17.77 8.51 -16.51
C PRO A 648 17.89 10.00 -16.21
N SER A 649 17.17 10.51 -15.20
CA SER A 649 17.21 11.94 -14.85
C SER A 649 18.45 12.37 -14.08
N LEU A 650 19.26 11.42 -13.58
CA LEU A 650 20.59 11.73 -13.06
C LEU A 650 21.61 11.78 -14.20
N LEU A 651 21.53 10.83 -15.14
CA LEU A 651 22.44 10.75 -16.27
C LEU A 651 22.26 11.88 -17.27
N ASP A 652 21.04 12.35 -17.49
CA ASP A 652 20.79 13.42 -18.46
C ASP A 652 21.59 14.71 -18.17
N PRO A 653 21.52 15.33 -16.97
CA PRO A 653 22.39 16.45 -16.65
C PRO A 653 23.86 16.06 -16.51
N ALA A 654 24.19 14.82 -16.13
CA ALA A 654 25.58 14.34 -16.11
C ALA A 654 26.25 14.46 -17.48
N PHE A 655 25.48 14.26 -18.57
CA PHE A 655 25.97 14.37 -19.93
C PHE A 655 25.81 15.77 -20.54
N ASN A 656 24.80 16.53 -20.11
CA ASN A 656 24.34 17.71 -20.85
C ASN A 656 24.51 19.06 -20.13
N ALA A 657 24.92 19.09 -18.86
CA ALA A 657 24.97 20.34 -18.07
C ALA A 657 25.83 21.45 -18.72
N LEU A 658 26.91 21.10 -19.41
CA LEU A 658 27.82 22.05 -20.05
C LEU A 658 27.29 22.60 -21.39
N ASN A 659 26.40 21.87 -22.08
CA ASN A 659 25.95 22.19 -23.44
C ASN A 659 25.37 23.60 -23.53
N LYS A 660 24.43 23.93 -22.62
CA LYS A 660 23.76 25.24 -22.60
C LYS A 660 24.69 26.35 -22.13
N LEU A 661 25.65 26.06 -21.26
CA LEU A 661 26.61 27.06 -20.81
C LEU A 661 27.58 27.46 -21.92
N ALA A 662 27.95 26.51 -22.77
CA ALA A 662 28.80 26.74 -23.93
C ALA A 662 28.06 27.44 -25.09
N GLU A 663 26.75 27.18 -25.26
CA GLU A 663 25.89 27.83 -26.25
C GLU A 663 24.56 28.33 -25.63
N PRO A 664 24.55 29.49 -24.93
CA PRO A 664 23.38 29.95 -24.15
C PRO A 664 22.09 30.25 -24.93
N GLY A 665 22.12 30.21 -26.27
CA GLY A 665 20.96 30.45 -27.15
C GLY A 665 20.55 29.26 -28.00
N GLU A 666 21.21 28.11 -27.87
CA GLU A 666 21.02 26.96 -28.76
C GLU A 666 20.60 25.73 -27.96
N ILE A 667 19.80 24.87 -28.60
CA ILE A 667 19.35 23.61 -28.01
C ILE A 667 20.08 22.49 -28.71
N LEU A 668 21.02 21.90 -27.99
CA LEU A 668 21.89 20.84 -28.48
C LEU A 668 21.31 19.48 -28.09
N PHE A 669 21.06 18.63 -29.09
CA PHE A 669 20.59 17.28 -28.90
C PHE A 669 21.75 16.28 -28.96
N PRO A 670 21.73 15.22 -28.13
CA PRO A 670 22.67 14.12 -28.26
C PRO A 670 22.60 13.51 -29.66
N TRP A 671 23.77 13.27 -30.27
CA TRP A 671 23.88 12.72 -31.62
C TRP A 671 24.70 11.44 -31.65
N LEU A 672 25.86 11.41 -30.98
CA LEU A 672 26.77 10.27 -31.00
C LEU A 672 27.52 10.15 -29.67
N TRP A 673 27.51 8.96 -29.07
CA TRP A 673 28.55 8.56 -28.12
C TRP A 673 29.53 7.62 -28.81
N SER A 674 30.72 8.12 -29.15
CA SER A 674 31.72 7.32 -29.84
C SER A 674 32.28 6.21 -28.95
N GLU A 675 32.66 6.54 -27.73
CA GLU A 675 33.23 5.59 -26.78
C GLU A 675 32.66 5.79 -25.38
N ILE A 676 32.11 4.72 -24.81
CA ILE A 676 31.63 4.68 -23.43
C ILE A 676 32.25 3.45 -22.76
N ASP A 677 33.00 3.70 -21.70
CA ASP A 677 33.61 2.68 -20.87
C ASP A 677 32.95 2.68 -19.49
N PHE A 678 32.52 1.50 -19.05
CA PHE A 678 31.86 1.32 -17.76
C PHE A 678 32.86 0.79 -16.73
N GLY A 679 32.84 1.38 -15.53
CA GLY A 679 33.55 0.87 -14.36
C GLY A 679 32.94 -0.44 -13.85
N THR A 680 33.50 -0.96 -12.76
CA THR A 680 32.96 -2.14 -12.07
C THR A 680 31.82 -1.74 -11.14
N GLY A 681 30.60 -2.20 -11.45
CA GLY A 681 29.38 -1.93 -10.66
C GLY A 681 28.41 -0.96 -11.36
N ALA A 682 27.12 -1.01 -10.98
CA ALA A 682 26.12 -0.03 -11.42
C ALA A 682 26.29 1.30 -10.66
N LEU A 683 25.61 2.37 -11.11
CA LEU A 683 25.56 3.66 -10.40
C LEU A 683 24.75 3.54 -9.11
N ILE A 684 25.32 2.86 -8.12
CA ILE A 684 24.70 2.58 -6.82
C ILE A 684 25.20 3.62 -5.81
N GLY A 685 24.30 4.42 -5.27
CA GLY A 685 24.62 5.48 -4.31
C GLY A 685 23.70 6.67 -4.44
N SER A 686 23.78 7.60 -3.48
CA SER A 686 22.93 8.80 -3.47
C SER A 686 23.62 10.06 -3.99
N GLU A 687 24.93 10.03 -4.26
CA GLU A 687 25.73 11.18 -4.70
C GLU A 687 26.77 10.76 -5.74
N PHE A 688 26.92 11.57 -6.80
CA PHE A 688 27.84 11.37 -7.93
C PHE A 688 28.42 12.69 -8.42
N TYR A 689 29.51 12.63 -9.18
CA TYR A 689 30.16 13.82 -9.76
C TYR A 689 30.43 13.62 -11.24
N SER A 690 30.07 14.58 -12.10
CA SER A 690 30.37 14.55 -13.54
C SER A 690 31.37 15.65 -13.91
N ASP A 691 32.54 15.30 -14.44
CA ASP A 691 33.52 16.23 -15.05
C ASP A 691 33.32 16.20 -16.58
N LEU A 692 32.84 17.31 -17.15
CA LEU A 692 32.61 17.49 -18.58
C LEU A 692 33.66 18.44 -19.16
N ARG A 693 34.24 18.09 -20.31
CA ARG A 693 35.24 18.91 -21.01
C ARG A 693 34.95 18.98 -22.50
N ILE A 694 34.79 20.19 -23.04
CA ILE A 694 34.68 20.41 -24.48
C ILE A 694 36.07 20.24 -25.10
N ARG A 695 36.17 19.34 -26.07
CA ARG A 695 37.38 19.12 -26.87
C ARG A 695 37.39 19.93 -28.14
N GLU A 696 36.23 20.04 -28.76
CA GLU A 696 36.10 20.64 -30.07
C GLU A 696 34.73 21.28 -30.23
N LYS A 697 34.71 22.48 -30.81
CA LYS A 697 33.51 23.17 -31.26
C LYS A 697 33.63 23.37 -32.78
N THR A 698 32.77 22.69 -33.52
CA THR A 698 32.74 22.71 -34.99
C THR A 698 31.39 23.13 -35.52
N SER A 699 31.30 23.29 -36.84
CA SER A 699 30.02 23.44 -37.51
C SER A 699 29.93 22.55 -38.74
N ASP A 700 28.74 22.02 -39.03
CA ASP A 700 28.53 21.27 -40.26
C ASP A 700 28.35 22.19 -41.49
N ASN A 701 28.23 21.58 -42.68
CA ASN A 701 28.04 22.29 -43.95
C ASN A 701 26.72 23.10 -44.03
N LYS A 702 25.83 22.99 -43.03
CA LYS A 702 24.59 23.74 -42.92
C LYS A 702 24.65 24.82 -41.83
N GLY A 703 25.78 24.98 -41.15
CA GLY A 703 25.97 25.92 -40.06
C GLY A 703 25.45 25.44 -38.70
N ASN A 704 25.14 24.14 -38.55
CA ASN A 704 24.79 23.59 -37.25
C ASN A 704 26.03 23.50 -36.37
N ILE A 705 25.90 23.94 -35.12
CA ILE A 705 26.93 23.81 -34.09
C ILE A 705 27.03 22.35 -33.67
N ILE A 706 28.26 21.85 -33.58
CA ILE A 706 28.59 20.54 -33.04
C ILE A 706 29.59 20.75 -31.93
N LEU A 707 29.23 20.33 -30.71
CA LEU A 707 30.19 20.22 -29.61
C LEU A 707 30.62 18.77 -29.47
N THR A 708 31.92 18.56 -29.29
CA THR A 708 32.50 17.26 -28.93
C THR A 708 33.06 17.36 -27.52
N LEU A 709 32.62 16.46 -26.63
CA LEU A 709 32.94 16.47 -25.20
C LEU A 709 33.58 15.14 -24.76
N ASP A 710 34.47 15.22 -23.78
CA ASP A 710 34.87 14.09 -22.94
C ASP A 710 34.22 14.25 -21.56
N ILE A 711 33.74 13.14 -20.99
CA ILE A 711 32.96 13.15 -19.74
C ILE A 711 33.41 12.01 -18.85
N ILE A 712 33.67 12.29 -17.57
CA ILE A 712 33.96 11.26 -16.57
C ILE A 712 32.98 11.42 -15.42
N LEU A 713 32.25 10.35 -15.11
CA LEU A 713 31.34 10.25 -13.98
C LEU A 713 32.03 9.48 -12.85
N TYR A 714 31.99 10.03 -11.64
CA TYR A 714 32.55 9.48 -10.42
C TYR A 714 31.45 9.15 -9.41
N ASP A 715 31.66 8.13 -8.60
CA ASP A 715 30.84 7.86 -7.42
C ASP A 715 31.21 8.76 -6.23
N SER A 716 30.51 8.61 -5.11
CA SER A 716 30.78 9.38 -3.88
C SER A 716 32.14 9.11 -3.24
N LEU A 717 32.84 8.05 -3.66
CA LEU A 717 34.19 7.72 -3.23
C LEU A 717 35.26 8.21 -4.22
N GLY A 718 34.87 8.99 -5.24
CA GLY A 718 35.80 9.53 -6.23
C GLY A 718 36.27 8.51 -7.26
N ARG A 719 35.63 7.33 -7.34
CA ARG A 719 36.00 6.28 -8.31
C ARG A 719 35.26 6.53 -9.63
N ALA A 720 36.00 6.51 -10.72
CA ALA A 720 35.42 6.67 -12.05
C ALA A 720 34.55 5.45 -12.41
N VAL A 721 33.26 5.71 -12.65
CA VAL A 721 32.22 4.70 -12.90
C VAL A 721 31.73 4.70 -14.34
N ILE A 722 31.80 5.83 -15.04
CA ILE A 722 31.58 5.93 -16.50
C ILE A 722 32.61 6.90 -17.07
N SER A 723 33.28 6.51 -18.15
CA SER A 723 34.12 7.40 -18.96
C SER A 723 33.57 7.44 -20.38
N VAL A 724 33.39 8.64 -20.92
CA VAL A 724 32.91 8.86 -22.28
C VAL A 724 33.90 9.73 -23.02
N ARG A 725 34.29 9.30 -24.22
CA ARG A 725 35.17 10.05 -25.12
C ARG A 725 34.46 10.38 -26.42
N ASN A 726 34.71 11.59 -26.92
CA ASN A 726 34.13 12.09 -28.17
C ASN A 726 32.59 12.03 -28.21
N TYR A 727 31.92 12.41 -27.12
CA TYR A 727 30.47 12.60 -27.08
C TYR A 727 30.08 13.82 -27.92
N LYS A 728 29.20 13.66 -28.91
CA LYS A 728 28.79 14.73 -29.81
C LYS A 728 27.34 15.13 -29.61
N VAL A 729 27.14 16.44 -29.48
CA VAL A 729 25.83 17.07 -29.43
C VAL A 729 25.71 18.09 -30.55
N LYS A 730 24.49 18.32 -31.05
CA LYS A 730 24.25 19.14 -32.23
C LYS A 730 22.95 19.92 -32.13
N ASN A 731 22.91 21.16 -32.59
CA ASN A 731 21.67 21.94 -32.60
C ASN A 731 20.76 21.57 -33.79
N ALA A 732 19.46 21.81 -33.59
CA ALA A 732 18.48 21.75 -34.65
C ALA A 732 18.33 23.12 -35.33
N LEU A 733 18.38 23.20 -36.67
CA LEU A 733 18.06 24.45 -37.38
C LEU A 733 16.64 24.90 -37.02
N ILE A 734 16.53 26.04 -36.33
CA ILE A 734 15.28 26.81 -36.26
C ILE A 734 15.21 27.65 -37.54
N THR A 735 14.25 27.38 -38.43
CA THR A 735 13.99 28.27 -39.55
C THR A 735 13.43 29.61 -39.06
N PRO A 736 13.74 30.76 -39.73
CA PRO A 736 13.05 32.01 -39.46
C PRO A 736 11.55 31.82 -39.68
N GLY A 737 10.77 31.78 -38.59
CA GLY A 737 9.36 31.40 -38.61
C GLY A 737 8.90 30.46 -37.50
N GLY A 738 9.82 29.86 -36.73
CA GLY A 738 9.51 29.22 -35.43
C GLY A 738 8.86 27.83 -35.48
N GLU A 739 8.57 27.25 -36.65
CA GLU A 739 8.15 25.85 -36.74
C GLU A 739 9.36 24.90 -36.84
N PRO A 740 9.49 23.91 -35.95
CA PRO A 740 10.51 22.87 -36.06
C PRO A 740 10.22 21.94 -37.25
N ARG A 741 11.20 21.68 -38.12
CA ARG A 741 11.08 20.57 -39.09
C ARG A 741 11.18 19.24 -38.33
N GLY A 742 10.32 18.28 -38.67
CA GLY A 742 10.36 16.89 -38.17
C GLY A 742 11.62 16.08 -38.55
N ASP A 743 12.58 16.67 -39.27
CA ASP A 743 13.85 16.06 -39.68
C ASP A 743 15.02 16.67 -38.90
N TYR A 744 15.09 16.37 -37.60
CA TYR A 744 16.16 16.84 -36.71
C TYR A 744 17.54 16.22 -37.01
N PHE A 745 17.57 15.04 -37.63
CA PHE A 745 18.78 14.26 -37.88
C PHE A 745 18.96 14.02 -39.39
N LYS A 746 19.89 14.73 -40.04
CA LYS A 746 20.27 14.40 -41.43
C LYS A 746 21.24 13.21 -41.40
N GLN A 747 20.82 12.08 -41.98
CA GLN A 747 21.57 10.82 -42.07
C GLN A 747 22.93 10.99 -42.78
N GLU A 748 24.00 10.54 -42.15
CA GLU A 748 25.23 10.14 -42.85
C GLU A 748 25.47 8.65 -42.56
N HIS A 749 25.53 7.87 -43.64
CA HIS A 749 25.85 6.45 -43.73
C HIS A 749 25.07 5.46 -42.85
N TYR A 750 24.01 4.95 -43.46
CA TYR A 750 23.33 3.72 -43.12
C TYR A 750 24.23 2.49 -43.38
N VAL A 751 24.37 1.61 -42.39
CA VAL A 751 24.60 0.19 -42.64
C VAL A 751 23.28 -0.51 -42.32
N GLU A 752 22.54 -0.88 -43.36
CA GLU A 752 21.44 -1.84 -43.19
C GLU A 752 22.02 -3.09 -42.56
N THR A 753 21.55 -3.47 -41.37
CA THR A 753 21.66 -4.86 -40.96
C THR A 753 20.70 -5.64 -41.86
N VAL A 754 21.12 -5.93 -43.09
CA VAL A 754 20.43 -6.90 -43.92
C VAL A 754 20.63 -8.24 -43.23
N PHE A 755 19.62 -8.70 -42.52
CA PHE A 755 19.55 -10.07 -42.03
C PHE A 755 19.46 -11.00 -43.25
N LYS A 756 20.62 -11.34 -43.83
CA LYS A 756 20.78 -12.36 -44.87
C LYS A 756 21.58 -13.52 -44.30
N GLY A 757 20.94 -14.27 -43.39
CA GLY A 757 21.25 -15.68 -43.23
C GLY A 757 20.49 -16.47 -44.29
N PRO A 758 21.12 -17.37 -45.05
CA PRO A 758 20.40 -18.25 -45.97
C PRO A 758 19.56 -19.25 -45.16
N GLY A 759 18.26 -18.99 -45.01
CA GLY A 759 17.29 -20.00 -44.56
C GLY A 759 16.53 -19.73 -43.25
N GLU A 760 16.75 -18.63 -42.54
CA GLU A 760 15.95 -18.29 -41.36
C GLU A 760 14.83 -17.28 -41.70
N PRO A 761 13.58 -17.50 -41.24
CA PRO A 761 12.51 -16.53 -41.43
C PRO A 761 12.89 -15.22 -40.72
N GLN A 762 12.49 -14.08 -41.28
CA GLN A 762 12.68 -12.77 -40.66
C GLN A 762 12.00 -12.75 -39.28
N LEU A 763 12.75 -13.05 -38.21
CA LEU A 763 12.26 -13.10 -36.84
C LEU A 763 11.58 -11.78 -36.45
N THR A 764 12.08 -10.67 -36.99
CA THR A 764 11.49 -9.34 -36.87
C THR A 764 10.07 -9.29 -37.41
N GLN A 765 9.77 -9.85 -38.59
CA GLN A 765 8.39 -9.86 -39.15
C GLN A 765 7.41 -10.76 -38.38
N LEU A 766 7.88 -11.87 -37.79
CA LEU A 766 7.03 -12.77 -37.00
C LEU A 766 6.68 -12.20 -35.62
N ILE A 767 7.58 -11.43 -35.00
CA ILE A 767 7.33 -10.69 -33.75
C ILE A 767 6.47 -9.43 -34.02
N MET A 768 6.52 -8.88 -35.24
CA MET A 768 5.78 -7.66 -35.64
C MET A 768 4.27 -7.85 -35.87
N GLN A 769 3.77 -9.07 -36.10
CA GLN A 769 2.35 -9.31 -36.43
C GLN A 769 1.59 -10.18 -35.42
N GLY A 770 2.29 -10.84 -34.48
CA GLY A 770 1.67 -11.60 -33.40
C GLY A 770 1.72 -10.82 -32.10
N SER A 771 0.57 -10.69 -31.44
CA SER A 771 0.54 -10.45 -30.00
C SER A 771 1.35 -11.55 -29.30
N LEU A 772 2.60 -11.25 -28.95
CA LEU A 772 3.32 -11.92 -27.87
C LEU A 772 2.99 -11.20 -26.55
#